data_AF-A0A945KK29-F1
#
_entry.id   AF-A0A945KK29-F1
#
_cell.length_a   1.000
_cell.length_b   1.000
_cell.length_c   1.000
_cell.angle_alpha   90.00
_cell.angle_beta   90.00
_cell.angle_gamma   90.00
#
_symmetry.space_group_name_H-M   'P 1'
#
loop_
_entity.id
_entity.type
_entity.pdbx_description
1 polymer ?
#
loop_
_entity_poly.entity_id
_entity_poly.type
_entity_poly.pdbx_seq_one_letter_code
_entity_poly.pdbx_strand_id
1 'polypeptide(L)'
;MHAALVILLLAFQSPSSQVDLAQQAVAQAKAKEFDAAVASLQELAATGVALEDDLDGTGSPMKDVVNAIYEKCWANFNPEFNRKCWLSMFDAFPDSQYATVAASRLLMAGLKDDVANEITRFEKFFSKAEQTPDVKRRYVDAYLKAAISNDKVLRLAIEAWDASWSTADEKHNGNHIECELDTDKAFSALSMATVLHESGLQSNNPLFAMEAEPTVTFDDVTANIGLADLKETRVAACDFDKDGDPDLSFGGRLFENQKGVFVEVGKERGITHKGSGSAFGDYDGDGYFDLLIAASPSPFLYRNLGKKGKYRFENVTDSCGFADVNLAAGPEGISWVDVDNDGDLDIYIAVYENGGDGHPDALLLNNGKGKFKVQMQSDNLCGRGVSACDIDADGDQEVFVSNYRLDPNLLLSYRKGKFTDTAAGLNVKGKLEPDDGKYYGHTIGSCWGDVNNDGRIDLFSANLAHPRFVRQGFSNLSFLGIQNEEGVFEDTFNDSGIRFQETHSDPALIDIDNDGDLDLSITCVYEGVPSALFQNDGTGKFSPITFRAGAVAFHGWGQTWLDINQDGFLDVIYASGAGVRAFMNSGNDNHYLRVSLSARRQNTAGFGAIVTVTEADIDPETATPRTWVRQLFNTRGTSSQDEPLLHFGLGDYFGRCEVEVRWPGSKKVTNKRPKADTVYTVKK
;
A
#
# COMPACT_ATOMS: atom_id res chain seq x y z
N MET A 1 -9.51 6.25 42.12
CA MET A 1 -8.57 5.50 43.00
C MET A 1 -8.68 5.84 44.51
N HIS A 2 -9.84 6.26 45.03
CA HIS A 2 -10.05 6.41 46.49
C HIS A 2 -11.40 5.84 47.00
N ALA A 3 -12.07 5.01 46.20
CA ALA A 3 -13.17 4.14 46.65
C ALA A 3 -12.75 2.65 46.76
N ALA A 4 -11.57 2.30 46.26
CA ALA A 4 -10.99 0.95 46.34
C ALA A 4 -10.35 0.63 47.71
N LEU A 5 -10.20 1.63 48.60
CA LEU A 5 -9.54 1.44 49.90
C LEU A 5 -10.52 1.18 51.07
N VAL A 6 -11.83 1.34 50.86
CA VAL A 6 -12.84 1.13 51.92
C VAL A 6 -13.43 -0.29 51.88
N ILE A 7 -13.38 -0.98 50.74
CA ILE A 7 -13.92 -2.34 50.59
C ILE A 7 -12.90 -3.42 50.96
N LEU A 8 -11.59 -3.12 50.90
CA LEU A 8 -10.53 -4.06 51.29
C LEU A 8 -10.44 -4.30 52.81
N LEU A 9 -11.09 -3.49 53.64
CA LEU A 9 -11.00 -3.54 55.10
C LEU A 9 -12.16 -4.27 55.81
N LEU A 10 -13.13 -4.81 55.07
CA LEU A 10 -14.24 -5.60 55.64
C LEU A 10 -14.19 -7.10 55.28
N ALA A 11 -13.15 -7.54 54.59
CA ALA A 11 -12.91 -8.95 54.30
C ALA A 11 -12.10 -9.64 55.42
N PHE A 12 -12.65 -9.72 56.63
CA PHE A 12 -12.19 -10.65 57.67
C PHE A 12 -13.37 -11.14 58.50
N GLN A 13 -14.00 -12.25 58.06
CA GLN A 13 -14.55 -13.35 58.87
C GLN A 13 -15.22 -14.40 57.94
N SER A 14 -14.95 -15.68 58.20
CA SER A 14 -15.28 -16.90 57.40
C SER A 14 -16.80 -17.16 57.17
N PRO A 15 -17.26 -18.26 56.52
CA PRO A 15 -16.59 -19.32 55.75
C PRO A 15 -17.20 -19.61 54.34
N SER A 16 -16.47 -20.47 53.63
CA SER A 16 -16.42 -20.82 52.22
C SER A 16 -17.63 -21.52 51.56
N SER A 17 -18.88 -21.20 51.94
CA SER A 17 -20.07 -21.75 51.24
C SER A 17 -21.05 -20.69 50.70
N GLN A 18 -20.75 -19.40 50.91
CA GLN A 18 -21.50 -18.29 50.30
C GLN A 18 -20.80 -17.64 49.11
N VAL A 19 -19.50 -17.91 48.91
CA VAL A 19 -18.73 -17.37 47.78
C VAL A 19 -19.18 -18.00 46.45
N ASP A 20 -19.52 -19.29 46.43
CA ASP A 20 -19.98 -19.95 45.20
C ASP A 20 -21.43 -19.57 44.82
N LEU A 21 -22.31 -19.37 45.81
CA LEU A 21 -23.66 -18.84 45.60
C LEU A 21 -23.64 -17.35 45.21
N ALA A 22 -22.72 -16.56 45.75
CA ALA A 22 -22.51 -15.17 45.35
C ALA A 22 -21.87 -15.07 43.96
N GLN A 23 -20.97 -15.99 43.58
CA GLN A 23 -20.40 -16.05 42.23
C GLN A 23 -21.43 -16.52 41.19
N GLN A 24 -22.31 -17.48 41.52
CA GLN A 24 -23.46 -17.84 40.67
C GLN A 24 -24.49 -16.73 40.60
N ALA A 25 -24.77 -16.01 41.70
CA ALA A 25 -25.65 -14.84 41.69
C ALA A 25 -25.03 -13.65 40.93
N VAL A 26 -23.70 -13.47 40.95
CA VAL A 26 -22.98 -12.47 40.15
C VAL A 26 -22.94 -12.86 38.66
N ALA A 27 -22.84 -14.15 38.35
CA ALA A 27 -22.97 -14.67 36.98
C ALA A 27 -24.41 -14.54 36.44
N GLN A 28 -25.43 -14.73 37.29
CA GLN A 28 -26.84 -14.53 36.95
C GLN A 28 -27.28 -13.05 37.01
N ALA A 29 -26.60 -12.19 37.78
CA ALA A 29 -26.84 -10.75 37.84
C ALA A 29 -26.22 -9.99 36.66
N LYS A 30 -25.20 -10.55 36.00
CA LYS A 30 -24.58 -9.97 34.79
C LYS A 30 -25.47 -9.97 33.52
N ALA A 31 -26.74 -10.36 33.62
CA ALA A 31 -27.72 -10.27 32.54
C ALA A 31 -28.97 -9.42 32.86
N LYS A 32 -29.06 -8.78 34.04
CA LYS A 32 -30.24 -7.99 34.46
C LYS A 32 -30.02 -6.48 34.63
N GLU A 33 -28.87 -5.96 34.22
CA GLU A 33 -28.60 -4.50 34.24
C GLU A 33 -29.03 -3.76 32.97
N PHE A 34 -29.41 -4.47 31.89
CA PHE A 34 -29.78 -3.84 30.62
C PHE A 34 -31.10 -3.05 30.74
N ASP A 35 -32.17 -3.71 31.16
CA ASP A 35 -33.49 -3.07 31.26
C ASP A 35 -33.51 -1.97 32.34
N ALA A 36 -32.72 -2.12 33.40
CA ALA A 36 -32.59 -1.12 34.45
C ALA A 36 -31.83 0.12 33.98
N ALA A 37 -30.73 -0.03 33.22
CA ALA A 37 -29.98 1.09 32.68
C ALA A 37 -30.78 1.83 31.60
N VAL A 38 -31.48 1.10 30.72
CA VAL A 38 -32.37 1.68 29.70
C VAL A 38 -33.56 2.39 30.35
N ALA A 39 -34.17 1.80 31.38
CA ALA A 39 -35.26 2.43 32.13
C ALA A 39 -34.81 3.71 32.85
N SER A 40 -33.61 3.72 33.44
CA SER A 40 -33.07 4.94 34.08
C SER A 40 -32.75 6.04 33.06
N LEU A 41 -32.27 5.70 31.86
CA LEU A 41 -32.06 6.67 30.77
C LEU A 41 -33.39 7.25 30.26
N GLN A 42 -34.41 6.40 30.14
CA GLN A 42 -35.76 6.81 29.73
C GLN A 42 -36.46 7.67 30.80
N GLU A 43 -36.31 7.34 32.09
CA GLU A 43 -36.80 8.18 33.19
C GLU A 43 -36.10 9.54 33.21
N LEU A 44 -34.79 9.60 32.99
CA LEU A 44 -34.03 10.85 32.92
C LEU A 44 -34.50 11.71 31.75
N ALA A 45 -34.68 11.13 30.56
CA ALA A 45 -35.21 11.81 29.38
C ALA A 45 -36.65 12.33 29.62
N ALA A 46 -37.47 11.60 30.37
CA ALA A 46 -38.84 12.00 30.71
C ALA A 46 -38.93 13.16 31.71
N THR A 47 -37.85 13.53 32.40
CA THR A 47 -37.84 14.69 33.33
C THR A 47 -37.86 16.04 32.63
N GLY A 48 -37.66 16.10 31.31
CA GLY A 48 -37.74 17.34 30.53
C GLY A 48 -36.67 18.38 30.87
N VAL A 49 -35.60 17.98 31.55
CA VAL A 49 -34.47 18.88 31.85
C VAL A 49 -33.77 19.21 30.53
N ALA A 50 -33.84 20.48 30.12
CA ALA A 50 -33.00 21.01 29.04
C ALA A 50 -31.54 20.99 29.53
N LEU A 51 -30.72 20.17 28.87
CA LEU A 51 -29.31 19.97 29.22
C LEU A 51 -28.47 20.88 28.31
N GLU A 52 -27.88 21.93 28.88
CA GLU A 52 -27.10 22.91 28.12
C GLU A 52 -25.83 22.31 27.47
N ASP A 53 -25.49 22.88 26.31
CA ASP A 53 -24.54 22.43 25.29
C ASP A 53 -23.06 22.73 25.60
N ASP A 54 -22.52 22.28 26.73
CA ASP A 54 -21.10 22.51 27.06
C ASP A 54 -20.27 21.22 27.11
N LEU A 55 -19.46 20.98 26.07
CA LEU A 55 -18.37 19.99 26.09
C LEU A 55 -17.14 20.47 26.87
N ASP A 56 -17.10 21.77 27.17
CA ASP A 56 -15.91 22.45 27.67
C ASP A 56 -15.99 22.65 29.21
N GLY A 57 -17.15 22.39 29.81
CA GLY A 57 -17.43 22.57 31.24
C GLY A 57 -17.22 21.31 32.10
N THR A 58 -16.47 21.47 33.19
CA THR A 58 -16.35 20.45 34.24
C THR A 58 -17.68 20.27 35.00
N GLY A 59 -18.31 19.09 34.92
CA GLY A 59 -19.34 18.66 35.88
C GLY A 59 -20.75 18.37 35.35
N SER A 60 -20.94 18.08 34.06
CA SER A 60 -22.27 17.66 33.57
C SER A 60 -22.60 16.21 33.93
N PRO A 61 -23.76 15.91 34.57
CA PRO A 61 -24.22 14.54 34.86
C PRO A 61 -24.27 13.63 33.62
N MET A 62 -24.46 14.20 32.43
CA MET A 62 -24.50 13.48 31.16
C MET A 62 -23.14 12.91 30.76
N LYS A 63 -22.05 13.63 31.06
CA LYS A 63 -20.68 13.19 30.80
C LYS A 63 -20.34 11.97 31.64
N ASP A 64 -20.79 11.92 32.89
CA ASP A 64 -20.58 10.79 33.77
C ASP A 64 -21.38 9.55 33.31
N VAL A 65 -22.60 9.75 32.78
CA VAL A 65 -23.40 8.68 32.18
C VAL A 65 -22.74 8.13 30.91
N VAL A 66 -22.26 9.01 30.01
CA VAL A 66 -21.57 8.60 28.77
C VAL A 66 -20.26 7.89 29.08
N ASN A 67 -19.49 8.37 30.06
CA ASN A 67 -18.26 7.71 30.51
C ASN A 67 -18.55 6.35 31.17
N ALA A 68 -19.64 6.21 31.92
CA ALA A 68 -20.04 4.93 32.51
C ALA A 68 -20.48 3.91 31.45
N ILE A 69 -21.20 4.35 30.40
CA ILE A 69 -21.55 3.51 29.24
C ILE A 69 -20.27 3.11 28.49
N TYR A 70 -19.35 4.05 28.30
CA TYR A 70 -18.06 3.83 27.65
C TYR A 70 -17.21 2.78 28.39
N GLU A 71 -17.03 2.90 29.70
CA GLU A 71 -16.26 1.92 30.48
C GLU A 71 -16.90 0.52 30.46
N LYS A 72 -18.24 0.44 30.49
CA LYS A 72 -18.95 -0.85 30.41
C LYS A 72 -18.91 -1.49 29.02
N CYS A 73 -18.92 -0.69 27.95
CA CYS A 73 -18.79 -1.16 26.56
C CYS A 73 -17.35 -1.55 26.21
N TRP A 74 -16.35 -0.84 26.76
CA TRP A 74 -14.93 -1.17 26.56
C TRP A 74 -14.51 -2.43 27.32
N ALA A 75 -15.09 -2.67 28.50
CA ALA A 75 -14.81 -3.87 29.29
C ALA A 75 -15.44 -5.16 28.70
N ASN A 76 -16.42 -5.04 27.80
CA ASN A 76 -17.09 -6.17 27.16
C ASN A 76 -16.93 -6.10 25.64
N PHE A 77 -16.07 -6.96 25.08
CA PHE A 77 -15.89 -7.13 23.63
C PHE A 77 -17.08 -7.86 22.95
N ASN A 78 -18.32 -7.54 23.32
CA ASN A 78 -19.52 -8.07 22.70
C ASN A 78 -20.16 -6.99 21.78
N PRO A 79 -20.08 -7.14 20.45
CA PRO A 79 -20.57 -6.14 19.48
C PRO A 79 -22.08 -5.88 19.58
N GLU A 80 -22.88 -6.90 19.88
CA GLU A 80 -24.34 -6.79 19.96
C GLU A 80 -24.77 -6.03 21.24
N PHE A 81 -24.05 -6.23 22.34
CA PHE A 81 -24.21 -5.48 23.58
C PHE A 81 -23.88 -4.00 23.37
N ASN A 82 -22.72 -3.72 22.76
CA ASN A 82 -22.27 -2.37 22.47
C ASN A 82 -23.27 -1.64 21.55
N ARG A 83 -23.76 -2.30 20.50
CA ARG A 83 -24.78 -1.75 19.59
C ARG A 83 -26.07 -1.35 20.34
N LYS A 84 -26.60 -2.21 21.21
CA LYS A 84 -27.86 -1.93 21.93
C LYS A 84 -27.71 -0.74 22.90
N CYS A 85 -26.59 -0.62 23.59
CA CYS A 85 -26.34 0.50 24.51
C CYS A 85 -26.29 1.86 23.80
N TRP A 86 -25.59 1.93 22.65
CA TRP A 86 -25.51 3.18 21.89
C TRP A 86 -26.84 3.53 21.21
N LEU A 87 -27.62 2.53 20.74
CA LEU A 87 -28.97 2.74 20.20
C LEU A 87 -29.92 3.35 21.23
N SER A 88 -29.95 2.82 22.45
CA SER A 88 -30.81 3.36 23.51
C SER A 88 -30.43 4.78 23.92
N MET A 89 -29.15 5.14 23.83
CA MET A 89 -28.69 6.51 24.11
C MET A 89 -29.10 7.49 23.02
N PHE A 90 -29.05 7.05 21.75
CA PHE A 90 -29.53 7.83 20.61
C PHE A 90 -31.04 8.11 20.69
N ASP A 91 -31.84 7.08 20.99
CA ASP A 91 -33.30 7.19 21.07
C ASP A 91 -33.76 8.05 22.26
N ALA A 92 -33.02 8.04 23.38
CA ALA A 92 -33.37 8.76 24.60
C ALA A 92 -33.02 10.26 24.54
N PHE A 93 -31.96 10.65 23.83
CA PHE A 93 -31.49 12.04 23.77
C PHE A 93 -31.25 12.52 22.34
N PRO A 94 -32.24 12.38 21.45
CA PRO A 94 -32.04 12.55 20.01
C PRO A 94 -31.54 13.95 19.67
N ASP A 95 -32.02 14.98 20.38
CA ASP A 95 -31.73 16.38 20.07
C ASP A 95 -30.52 16.93 20.86
N SER A 96 -29.65 16.06 21.40
CA SER A 96 -28.44 16.45 22.17
C SER A 96 -27.14 16.20 21.40
N GLN A 97 -26.08 16.95 21.71
CA GLN A 97 -24.71 16.69 21.21
C GLN A 97 -24.18 15.28 21.52
N TYR A 98 -24.79 14.56 22.48
CA TYR A 98 -24.44 13.18 22.83
C TYR A 98 -25.06 12.14 21.89
N ALA A 99 -26.13 12.48 21.15
CA ALA A 99 -26.63 11.65 20.05
C ALA A 99 -25.58 11.51 18.94
N THR A 100 -24.78 12.56 18.72
CA THR A 100 -23.65 12.57 17.79
C THR A 100 -22.59 11.54 18.19
N VAL A 101 -22.25 11.47 19.47
CA VAL A 101 -21.28 10.49 20.00
C VAL A 101 -21.83 9.07 19.91
N ALA A 102 -23.11 8.87 20.23
CA ALA A 102 -23.78 7.58 20.10
C ALA A 102 -23.78 7.07 18.65
N ALA A 103 -24.12 7.94 17.69
CA ALA A 103 -24.16 7.63 16.27
C ALA A 103 -22.78 7.21 15.75
N SER A 104 -21.72 7.97 16.06
CA SER A 104 -20.34 7.64 15.65
C SER A 104 -19.87 6.28 16.21
N ARG A 105 -20.32 5.89 17.40
CA ARG A 105 -19.94 4.60 18.03
C ARG A 105 -20.74 3.41 17.52
N LEU A 106 -22.00 3.61 17.12
CA LEU A 106 -22.77 2.60 16.39
C LEU A 106 -22.12 2.26 15.05
N LEU A 107 -21.62 3.28 14.35
CA LEU A 107 -20.90 3.14 13.08
C LEU A 107 -19.59 2.35 13.24
N MET A 108 -18.80 2.64 14.28
CA MET A 108 -17.57 1.91 14.60
C MET A 108 -17.79 0.45 15.03
N ALA A 109 -18.99 0.08 15.48
CA ALA A 109 -19.31 -1.27 15.93
C ALA A 109 -19.62 -2.25 14.78
N GLY A 110 -19.42 -1.84 13.51
CA GLY A 110 -19.59 -2.71 12.34
C GLY A 110 -21.05 -2.88 11.93
N LEU A 111 -21.65 -1.84 11.35
CA LEU A 111 -22.98 -1.91 10.73
C LEU A 111 -22.89 -2.53 9.33
N LYS A 112 -22.71 -3.86 9.24
CA LYS A 112 -22.77 -4.56 7.94
C LYS A 112 -24.20 -4.87 7.48
N ASP A 113 -25.17 -4.99 8.40
CA ASP A 113 -26.44 -5.65 8.06
C ASP A 113 -27.70 -4.75 8.04
N ASP A 114 -27.62 -3.46 8.40
CA ASP A 114 -28.86 -2.66 8.57
C ASP A 114 -28.75 -1.18 8.19
N VAL A 115 -28.02 -0.88 7.12
CA VAL A 115 -27.75 0.50 6.64
C VAL A 115 -29.05 1.25 6.29
N ALA A 116 -30.07 0.57 5.76
CA ALA A 116 -31.32 1.19 5.33
C ALA A 116 -32.14 1.75 6.52
N ASN A 117 -32.23 1.01 7.62
CA ASN A 117 -32.93 1.47 8.82
C ASN A 117 -32.21 2.64 9.49
N GLU A 118 -30.88 2.67 9.43
CA GLU A 118 -30.09 3.78 9.96
C GLU A 118 -30.26 5.04 9.09
N ILE A 119 -30.24 4.92 7.75
CA ILE A 119 -30.55 6.03 6.83
C ILE A 119 -31.93 6.62 7.13
N THR A 120 -32.97 5.79 7.31
CA THR A 120 -34.32 6.26 7.67
C THR A 120 -34.37 6.98 9.02
N ARG A 121 -33.52 6.60 9.98
CA ARG A 121 -33.39 7.31 11.27
C ARG A 121 -32.71 8.67 11.09
N PHE A 122 -31.69 8.75 10.24
CA PHE A 122 -31.04 10.02 9.88
C PHE A 122 -32.00 10.97 9.14
N GLU A 123 -32.75 10.48 8.16
CA GLU A 123 -33.78 11.26 7.47
C GLU A 123 -34.80 11.84 8.45
N LYS A 124 -35.23 11.05 9.43
CA LYS A 124 -36.18 11.47 10.45
C LYS A 124 -35.61 12.54 11.40
N PHE A 125 -34.32 12.44 11.74
CA PHE A 125 -33.61 13.45 12.55
C PHE A 125 -33.51 14.81 11.81
N PHE A 126 -33.08 14.80 10.56
CA PHE A 126 -32.92 16.02 9.75
C PHE A 126 -34.24 16.63 9.25
N SER A 127 -35.32 15.83 9.19
CA SER A 127 -36.66 16.32 8.85
C SER A 127 -37.30 17.19 9.94
N LYS A 128 -36.73 17.26 11.14
CA LYS A 128 -37.22 18.14 12.21
C LYS A 128 -36.81 19.60 11.97
N ALA A 129 -37.82 20.48 11.86
CA ALA A 129 -37.67 21.88 11.49
C ALA A 129 -36.93 22.78 12.53
N GLU A 130 -36.79 22.33 13.78
CA GLU A 130 -36.31 23.17 14.89
C GLU A 130 -34.79 23.11 15.14
N GLN A 131 -34.02 22.36 14.36
CA GLN A 131 -32.58 22.24 14.60
C GLN A 131 -31.79 23.44 14.07
N THR A 132 -30.91 23.97 14.93
CA THR A 132 -30.06 25.12 14.59
C THR A 132 -29.01 24.73 13.54
N PRO A 133 -28.55 25.67 12.70
CA PRO A 133 -27.53 25.42 11.68
C PRO A 133 -26.23 24.81 12.25
N ASP A 134 -25.82 25.20 13.45
CA ASP A 134 -24.62 24.69 14.12
C ASP A 134 -24.76 23.22 14.56
N VAL A 135 -25.95 22.81 15.00
CA VAL A 135 -26.24 21.41 15.35
C VAL A 135 -26.17 20.55 14.09
N LYS A 136 -26.78 21.00 12.99
CA LYS A 136 -26.70 20.30 11.69
C LYS A 136 -25.27 20.20 11.17
N ARG A 137 -24.50 21.29 11.25
CA ARG A 137 -23.09 21.34 10.83
C ARG A 137 -22.22 20.37 11.63
N ARG A 138 -22.29 20.39 12.97
CA ARG A 138 -21.51 19.48 13.84
C ARG A 138 -21.88 18.01 13.64
N TYR A 139 -23.14 17.72 13.30
CA TYR A 139 -23.61 16.37 13.03
C TYR A 139 -23.11 15.83 11.68
N VAL A 140 -23.11 16.65 10.64
CA VAL A 140 -22.49 16.33 9.33
C VAL A 140 -20.98 16.13 9.49
N ASP A 141 -20.33 16.96 10.30
CA ASP A 141 -18.89 16.87 10.58
C ASP A 141 -18.52 15.58 11.33
N ALA A 142 -19.34 15.17 12.30
CA ALA A 142 -19.18 13.91 13.01
C ALA A 142 -19.54 12.67 12.16
N TYR A 143 -20.49 12.82 11.23
CA TYR A 143 -20.85 11.79 10.25
C TYR A 143 -19.73 11.60 9.23
N LEU A 144 -19.16 12.67 8.69
CA LEU A 144 -17.94 12.68 7.87
C LEU A 144 -16.78 12.00 8.61
N LYS A 145 -16.58 12.33 9.89
CA LYS A 145 -15.53 11.73 10.75
C LYS A 145 -15.76 10.25 11.07
N ALA A 146 -17.01 9.78 11.09
CA ALA A 146 -17.37 8.39 11.34
C ALA A 146 -17.46 7.53 10.05
N ALA A 147 -17.73 8.16 8.91
CA ALA A 147 -17.84 7.53 7.59
C ALA A 147 -16.51 7.08 6.98
N ILE A 148 -15.38 7.40 7.63
CA ILE A 148 -14.01 7.03 7.23
C ILE A 148 -13.79 5.49 7.19
N SER A 149 -14.78 4.70 7.62
CA SER A 149 -14.76 3.22 7.51
C SER A 149 -15.74 2.64 6.48
N ASN A 150 -16.45 3.48 5.69
CA ASN A 150 -17.42 3.00 4.70
C ASN A 150 -17.48 3.90 3.45
N ASP A 151 -16.96 3.38 2.34
CA ASP A 151 -16.78 4.08 1.06
C ASP A 151 -18.07 4.68 0.47
N LYS A 152 -19.24 4.09 0.70
CA LYS A 152 -20.51 4.62 0.14
C LYS A 152 -20.94 5.94 0.78
N VAL A 153 -20.52 6.18 2.02
CA VAL A 153 -20.97 7.34 2.81
C VAL A 153 -19.98 8.50 2.68
N LEU A 154 -18.68 8.20 2.61
CA LEU A 154 -17.64 9.20 2.35
C LEU A 154 -17.86 9.91 1.00
N ARG A 155 -18.35 9.17 0.00
CA ARG A 155 -18.67 9.67 -1.35
C ARG A 155 -19.80 10.70 -1.39
N LEU A 156 -20.93 10.39 -0.79
CA LEU A 156 -22.08 11.29 -0.72
C LEU A 156 -21.74 12.58 0.06
N ALA A 157 -20.83 12.48 1.03
CA ALA A 157 -20.47 13.61 1.87
C ALA A 157 -19.39 14.51 1.25
N ILE A 158 -18.48 13.99 0.42
CA ILE A 158 -17.52 14.78 -0.37
C ILE A 158 -18.23 15.48 -1.53
N GLU A 159 -19.15 14.81 -2.23
CA GLU A 159 -19.91 15.42 -3.33
C GLU A 159 -20.88 16.51 -2.84
N ALA A 160 -21.49 16.32 -1.66
CA ALA A 160 -22.29 17.36 -1.01
C ALA A 160 -21.43 18.53 -0.49
N TRP A 161 -20.17 18.27 -0.13
CA TRP A 161 -19.22 19.29 0.29
C TRP A 161 -18.77 20.14 -0.90
N ASP A 162 -18.31 19.54 -2.00
CA ASP A 162 -17.83 20.28 -3.17
C ASP A 162 -18.96 21.02 -3.91
N ALA A 163 -20.17 20.44 -3.98
CA ALA A 163 -21.34 21.11 -4.54
C ALA A 163 -21.79 22.34 -3.72
N SER A 164 -21.40 22.44 -2.45
CA SER A 164 -21.70 23.61 -1.60
C SER A 164 -20.72 24.78 -1.79
N TRP A 165 -19.60 24.56 -2.48
CA TRP A 165 -18.55 25.58 -2.70
C TRP A 165 -18.59 26.24 -4.09
N SER A 166 -19.31 25.70 -5.07
CA SER A 166 -19.21 26.16 -6.47
C SER A 166 -20.07 27.38 -6.84
N THR A 167 -20.77 28.04 -5.91
CA THR A 167 -21.57 29.26 -6.21
C THR A 167 -21.53 30.34 -5.12
N ALA A 168 -20.45 30.45 -4.35
CA ALA A 168 -20.31 31.57 -3.42
C ALA A 168 -19.92 32.85 -4.19
N ASP A 169 -20.86 33.78 -4.34
CA ASP A 169 -20.54 35.16 -4.74
C ASP A 169 -19.67 35.79 -3.64
N GLU A 170 -18.40 36.03 -3.95
CA GLU A 170 -17.46 36.66 -3.02
C GLU A 170 -17.88 38.09 -2.70
N LYS A 171 -18.30 38.34 -1.46
CA LYS A 171 -18.24 39.67 -0.86
C LYS A 171 -17.12 39.72 0.16
N HIS A 172 -15.98 40.23 -0.29
CA HIS A 172 -14.88 40.60 0.59
C HIS A 172 -15.28 41.77 1.47
N ASN A 173 -15.40 41.52 2.77
CA ASN A 173 -15.25 42.54 3.80
C ASN A 173 -14.34 42.00 4.90
N GLY A 174 -13.17 42.61 5.03
CA GLY A 174 -12.07 42.32 5.95
C GLY A 174 -12.34 41.27 7.05
N ASN A 175 -11.67 40.13 6.89
CA ASN A 175 -11.41 39.07 7.88
C ASN A 175 -12.53 38.11 8.30
N HIS A 176 -13.73 38.15 7.70
CA HIS A 176 -14.70 37.06 7.86
C HIS A 176 -15.50 36.82 6.57
N ILE A 177 -15.60 35.56 6.15
CA ILE A 177 -16.53 35.10 5.11
C ILE A 177 -17.80 34.63 5.84
N GLU A 178 -18.90 35.38 5.75
CA GLU A 178 -20.25 34.87 6.05
C GLU A 178 -20.90 34.42 4.75
N CYS A 179 -21.37 33.17 4.71
CA CYS A 179 -22.08 32.59 3.57
C CYS A 179 -23.49 32.20 4.04
N GLU A 180 -24.53 32.82 3.49
CA GLU A 180 -25.92 32.37 3.64
C GLU A 180 -26.23 31.30 2.57
N LEU A 181 -26.59 30.10 3.00
CA LEU A 181 -26.99 28.98 2.14
C LEU A 181 -28.48 29.07 1.78
N ASP A 182 -28.80 29.05 0.47
CA ASP A 182 -30.17 28.83 -0.04
C ASP A 182 -30.39 27.32 -0.24
N THR A 183 -31.01 26.69 0.77
CA THR A 183 -31.14 25.23 0.89
C THR A 183 -32.20 24.58 0.01
N ASP A 184 -33.00 25.35 -0.74
CA ASP A 184 -34.13 24.80 -1.51
C ASP A 184 -33.71 24.19 -2.86
N LYS A 185 -32.50 24.50 -3.37
CA LYS A 185 -31.99 23.96 -4.66
C LYS A 185 -31.28 22.61 -4.53
N ALA A 186 -30.69 22.31 -3.37
CA ALA A 186 -30.03 21.03 -3.08
C ALA A 186 -31.00 19.83 -3.12
N PHE A 187 -32.30 20.07 -2.94
CA PHE A 187 -33.30 19.00 -2.86
C PHE A 187 -33.74 18.44 -4.22
N SER A 188 -33.48 19.15 -5.33
CA SER A 188 -33.87 18.71 -6.67
C SER A 188 -33.04 17.54 -7.23
N ALA A 189 -31.79 17.39 -6.76
CA ALA A 189 -30.88 16.31 -7.18
C ALA A 189 -31.28 14.92 -6.63
N LEU A 190 -32.05 14.87 -5.55
CA LEU A 190 -32.43 13.62 -4.88
C LEU A 190 -33.55 12.86 -5.60
N SER A 191 -34.24 13.48 -6.56
CA SER A 191 -35.41 12.88 -7.24
C SER A 191 -35.08 12.15 -8.55
N MET A 192 -33.83 12.22 -9.04
CA MET A 192 -33.44 11.64 -10.33
C MET A 192 -32.74 10.27 -10.20
N ALA A 193 -32.19 9.96 -9.01
CA ALA A 193 -31.49 8.70 -8.75
C ALA A 193 -32.42 7.48 -8.66
N THR A 194 -33.67 7.67 -8.20
CA THR A 194 -34.63 6.58 -7.99
C THR A 194 -35.30 6.10 -9.29
N VAL A 195 -35.42 6.97 -10.30
CA VAL A 195 -36.00 6.61 -11.62
C VAL A 195 -35.01 5.85 -12.50
N LEU A 196 -33.69 6.00 -12.27
CA LEU A 196 -32.66 5.33 -13.06
C LEU A 196 -32.40 3.88 -12.63
N HIS A 197 -32.67 3.53 -11.37
CA HIS A 197 -32.44 2.19 -10.83
C HIS A 197 -33.34 1.10 -11.44
N GLU A 198 -34.54 1.44 -11.92
CA GLU A 198 -35.45 0.47 -12.54
C GLU A 198 -35.17 0.21 -14.03
N SER A 199 -34.15 0.83 -14.62
CA SER A 199 -33.91 0.81 -16.09
C SER A 199 -32.71 0.00 -16.60
N GLY A 200 -31.90 -0.63 -15.73
CA GLY A 200 -30.89 -1.62 -16.15
C GLY A 200 -29.65 -1.07 -16.89
N LEU A 201 -29.06 0.04 -16.43
CA LEU A 201 -27.87 0.65 -17.06
C LEU A 201 -26.58 0.46 -16.24
N GLN A 202 -25.50 0.07 -16.94
CA GLN A 202 -24.12 -0.14 -16.47
C GLN A 202 -23.32 1.16 -16.14
N SER A 203 -23.92 2.34 -15.99
CA SER A 203 -23.15 3.61 -16.05
C SER A 203 -23.07 4.47 -14.78
N ASN A 204 -23.71 4.13 -13.66
CA ASN A 204 -23.86 5.07 -12.53
C ASN A 204 -23.33 4.54 -11.19
N ASN A 205 -22.14 3.92 -11.19
CA ASN A 205 -21.41 3.69 -9.96
C ASN A 205 -20.56 4.95 -9.65
N PRO A 206 -20.74 5.65 -8.50
CA PRO A 206 -19.96 6.84 -8.18
C PRO A 206 -18.44 6.54 -8.08
N LEU A 207 -18.03 5.29 -7.81
CA LEU A 207 -16.63 4.85 -7.92
C LEU A 207 -16.10 5.09 -9.33
N PHE A 208 -16.88 4.71 -10.34
CA PHE A 208 -16.56 4.96 -11.74
C PHE A 208 -16.69 6.45 -12.08
N ALA A 209 -17.62 7.21 -11.49
CA ALA A 209 -17.78 8.64 -11.83
C ALA A 209 -16.57 9.52 -11.42
N MET A 210 -15.76 9.08 -10.45
CA MET A 210 -14.57 9.79 -9.99
C MET A 210 -13.25 9.29 -10.61
N GLU A 211 -13.32 8.28 -11.47
CA GLU A 211 -12.18 7.74 -12.22
C GLU A 211 -12.17 8.28 -13.64
N ALA A 212 -10.98 8.43 -14.21
CA ALA A 212 -10.81 8.81 -15.61
C ALA A 212 -11.14 7.64 -16.53
N GLU A 213 -11.52 7.92 -17.78
CA GLU A 213 -11.57 6.86 -18.81
C GLU A 213 -10.15 6.35 -19.03
N PRO A 214 -9.89 5.04 -18.85
CA PRO A 214 -8.57 4.49 -19.08
C PRO A 214 -8.29 4.31 -20.57
N THR A 215 -7.02 4.31 -20.94
CA THR A 215 -6.56 3.97 -22.30
C THR A 215 -6.45 2.46 -22.52
N VAL A 216 -6.40 1.66 -21.45
CA VAL A 216 -6.39 0.20 -21.47
C VAL A 216 -7.35 -0.40 -20.46
N THR A 217 -7.74 -1.64 -20.71
CA THR A 217 -8.59 -2.44 -19.80
C THR A 217 -7.94 -3.77 -19.50
N PHE A 218 -8.36 -4.37 -18.39
CA PHE A 218 -7.82 -5.60 -17.86
C PHE A 218 -8.92 -6.64 -17.63
N ASP A 219 -8.66 -7.85 -18.09
CA ASP A 219 -9.54 -9.00 -17.88
C ASP A 219 -9.05 -9.86 -16.71
N ASP A 220 -9.93 -10.16 -15.74
CA ASP A 220 -9.61 -11.11 -14.66
C ASP A 220 -9.53 -12.53 -15.21
N VAL A 221 -8.30 -13.04 -15.31
CA VAL A 221 -7.99 -14.39 -15.82
C VAL A 221 -7.61 -15.37 -14.71
N THR A 222 -7.70 -14.96 -13.44
CA THR A 222 -7.24 -15.72 -12.26
C THR A 222 -7.68 -17.19 -12.28
N ALA A 223 -8.96 -17.43 -12.58
CA ALA A 223 -9.55 -18.76 -12.60
C ALA A 223 -9.03 -19.64 -13.74
N ASN A 224 -8.56 -19.03 -14.84
CA ASN A 224 -8.21 -19.72 -16.08
C ASN A 224 -6.72 -20.05 -16.16
N ILE A 225 -5.87 -19.34 -15.41
CA ILE A 225 -4.42 -19.46 -15.50
C ILE A 225 -3.79 -20.26 -14.34
N GLY A 226 -4.58 -20.96 -13.54
CA GLY A 226 -4.07 -21.85 -12.48
C GLY A 226 -3.72 -21.16 -11.15
N LEU A 227 -4.12 -19.90 -10.96
CA LEU A 227 -3.86 -19.13 -9.73
C LEU A 227 -5.08 -18.96 -8.81
N ALA A 228 -6.19 -19.63 -9.13
CA ALA A 228 -7.39 -19.64 -8.29
C ALA A 228 -7.10 -20.15 -6.86
N ASP A 229 -7.86 -19.64 -5.89
CA ASP A 229 -7.83 -20.06 -4.47
C ASP A 229 -6.50 -19.87 -3.72
N LEU A 230 -5.49 -19.29 -4.36
CA LEU A 230 -4.23 -18.94 -3.70
C LEU A 230 -4.45 -17.73 -2.78
N LYS A 231 -3.86 -17.78 -1.58
CA LYS A 231 -3.77 -16.66 -0.65
C LYS A 231 -2.31 -16.46 -0.28
N GLU A 232 -1.67 -15.56 -0.98
CA GLU A 232 -0.25 -15.27 -0.87
C GLU A 232 -0.06 -13.76 -0.83
N THR A 233 0.96 -13.28 -0.13
CA THR A 233 1.13 -11.85 0.16
C THR A 233 2.29 -11.20 -0.60
N ARG A 234 3.18 -12.00 -1.20
CA ARG A 234 4.32 -11.54 -2.01
C ARG A 234 4.47 -12.43 -3.22
N VAL A 235 5.01 -11.87 -4.29
CA VAL A 235 5.21 -12.56 -5.56
C VAL A 235 6.48 -12.04 -6.23
N ALA A 236 7.26 -12.96 -6.81
CA ALA A 236 8.41 -12.65 -7.63
C ALA A 236 8.29 -13.35 -8.97
N ALA A 237 8.65 -12.68 -10.07
CA ALA A 237 8.65 -13.24 -11.40
C ALA A 237 10.06 -13.37 -12.00
N CYS A 238 10.33 -14.47 -12.71
CA CYS A 238 11.47 -14.60 -13.61
C CYS A 238 11.27 -15.81 -14.54
N ASP A 239 12.00 -15.89 -15.66
CA ASP A 239 12.09 -17.11 -16.47
C ASP A 239 13.20 -18.02 -15.89
N PHE A 240 12.86 -18.92 -14.96
CA PHE A 240 13.87 -19.70 -14.23
C PHE A 240 14.42 -20.87 -15.04
N ASP A 241 13.65 -21.36 -16.02
CA ASP A 241 14.01 -22.51 -16.85
C ASP A 241 14.40 -22.18 -18.30
N LYS A 242 14.37 -20.89 -18.65
CA LYS A 242 14.80 -20.33 -19.93
C LYS A 242 13.98 -20.83 -21.10
N ASP A 243 12.69 -21.02 -20.91
CA ASP A 243 11.76 -21.39 -21.99
C ASP A 243 11.12 -20.17 -22.67
N GLY A 244 11.28 -18.97 -22.09
CA GLY A 244 10.80 -17.70 -22.59
C GLY A 244 9.46 -17.25 -21.98
N ASP A 245 8.82 -18.09 -21.16
CA ASP A 245 7.62 -17.74 -20.42
C ASP A 245 8.01 -17.36 -18.97
N PRO A 246 7.65 -16.17 -18.46
CA PRO A 246 7.99 -15.78 -17.09
C PRO A 246 7.21 -16.60 -16.05
N ASP A 247 7.93 -17.18 -15.10
CA ASP A 247 7.47 -18.00 -13.98
C ASP A 247 7.26 -17.19 -12.70
N LEU A 248 6.67 -17.80 -11.66
CA LEU A 248 6.35 -17.13 -10.39
C LEU A 248 6.87 -17.87 -9.16
N SER A 249 7.23 -17.13 -8.12
CA SER A 249 7.41 -17.66 -6.76
C SER A 249 6.59 -16.85 -5.74
N PHE A 250 5.76 -17.55 -4.97
CA PHE A 250 5.09 -17.01 -3.78
C PHE A 250 5.80 -17.52 -2.52
N GLY A 251 6.90 -16.86 -2.17
CA GLY A 251 7.69 -17.18 -0.97
C GLY A 251 8.17 -18.63 -0.93
N GLY A 252 8.57 -19.22 -2.07
CA GLY A 252 9.01 -20.62 -2.16
C GLY A 252 7.99 -21.58 -2.77
N ARG A 253 6.74 -21.15 -2.97
CA ARG A 253 5.83 -21.87 -3.88
C ARG A 253 6.12 -21.44 -5.31
N LEU A 254 6.92 -22.25 -6.01
CA LEU A 254 7.33 -22.01 -7.39
C LEU A 254 6.27 -22.54 -8.37
N PHE A 255 5.87 -21.69 -9.31
CA PHE A 255 4.94 -21.98 -10.39
C PHE A 255 5.62 -21.78 -11.73
N GLU A 256 5.52 -22.78 -12.59
CA GLU A 256 6.01 -22.74 -13.97
C GLU A 256 4.92 -22.24 -14.90
N ASN A 257 5.23 -21.27 -15.77
CA ASN A 257 4.30 -20.76 -16.76
C ASN A 257 4.31 -21.65 -18.01
N GLN A 258 3.29 -22.49 -18.14
CA GLN A 258 3.16 -23.39 -19.28
C GLN A 258 2.25 -22.77 -20.35
N LYS A 259 2.75 -21.72 -21.02
CA LYS A 259 2.05 -20.97 -22.08
C LYS A 259 0.76 -20.30 -21.60
N GLY A 260 0.90 -19.45 -20.57
CA GLY A 260 -0.18 -18.69 -19.95
C GLY A 260 -0.94 -19.44 -18.85
N VAL A 261 -0.50 -20.64 -18.46
CA VAL A 261 -1.10 -21.41 -17.36
C VAL A 261 -0.02 -21.78 -16.35
N PHE A 262 -0.19 -21.29 -15.12
CA PHE A 262 0.75 -21.52 -14.03
C PHE A 262 0.49 -22.85 -13.33
N VAL A 263 1.55 -23.66 -13.22
CA VAL A 263 1.51 -24.98 -12.55
C VAL A 263 2.51 -24.98 -11.39
N GLU A 264 2.04 -25.30 -10.18
CA GLU A 264 2.94 -25.39 -9.02
C GLU A 264 3.91 -26.56 -9.16
N VAL A 265 5.21 -26.27 -9.21
CA VAL A 265 6.29 -27.24 -9.42
C VAL A 265 7.33 -27.25 -8.29
N GLY A 266 7.24 -26.35 -7.31
CA GLY A 266 8.28 -26.13 -6.29
C GLY A 266 8.81 -27.41 -5.62
N LYS A 267 7.91 -28.29 -5.16
CA LYS A 267 8.30 -29.56 -4.53
C LYS A 267 9.04 -30.50 -5.48
N GLU A 268 8.62 -30.58 -6.74
CA GLU A 268 9.22 -31.42 -7.77
C GLU A 268 10.61 -30.91 -8.16
N ARG A 269 10.72 -29.57 -8.25
CA ARG A 269 11.96 -28.85 -8.49
C ARG A 269 12.91 -28.88 -7.28
N GLY A 270 12.45 -29.25 -6.08
CA GLY A 270 13.31 -29.48 -4.90
C GLY A 270 13.26 -28.38 -3.84
N ILE A 271 12.36 -27.40 -3.99
CA ILE A 271 12.08 -26.42 -2.95
C ILE A 271 11.30 -27.09 -1.82
N THR A 272 11.78 -26.91 -0.59
CA THR A 272 11.24 -27.56 0.62
C THR A 272 10.88 -26.57 1.72
N HIS A 273 11.15 -25.28 1.51
CA HIS A 273 10.95 -24.22 2.49
C HIS A 273 9.99 -23.16 1.92
N LYS A 274 9.26 -22.50 2.82
CA LYS A 274 8.36 -21.38 2.50
C LYS A 274 8.71 -20.18 3.40
N GLY A 275 8.52 -18.98 2.87
CA GLY A 275 8.74 -17.70 3.55
C GLY A 275 7.59 -16.71 3.31
N SER A 276 7.78 -15.47 3.80
CA SER A 276 6.87 -14.34 3.55
C SER A 276 6.97 -13.85 2.10
N GLY A 277 8.17 -13.88 1.51
CA GLY A 277 8.44 -13.50 0.12
C GLY A 277 9.70 -14.17 -0.43
N SER A 278 10.07 -13.81 -1.66
CA SER A 278 11.24 -14.38 -2.34
C SER A 278 11.78 -13.43 -3.40
N ALA A 279 13.03 -13.64 -3.82
CA ALA A 279 13.66 -12.90 -4.90
C ALA A 279 14.55 -13.83 -5.74
N PHE A 280 14.58 -13.58 -7.05
CA PHE A 280 15.40 -14.30 -8.01
C PHE A 280 16.65 -13.52 -8.37
N GLY A 281 17.81 -14.17 -8.29
CA GLY A 281 19.09 -13.58 -8.65
C GLY A 281 20.11 -14.66 -8.99
N ASP A 282 21.00 -14.41 -9.95
CA ASP A 282 22.09 -15.34 -10.28
C ASP A 282 23.30 -15.02 -9.39
N TYR A 283 23.37 -15.67 -8.24
CA TYR A 283 24.36 -15.32 -7.21
C TYR A 283 25.75 -15.91 -7.49
N ASP A 284 25.84 -16.92 -8.37
CA ASP A 284 27.09 -17.59 -8.69
C ASP A 284 27.57 -17.43 -10.14
N GLY A 285 26.81 -16.67 -10.93
CA GLY A 285 27.17 -16.23 -12.26
C GLY A 285 27.08 -17.33 -13.31
N ASP A 286 26.35 -18.41 -13.05
CA ASP A 286 26.20 -19.54 -13.98
C ASP A 286 25.14 -19.31 -15.07
N GLY A 287 24.44 -18.19 -14.96
CA GLY A 287 23.44 -17.69 -15.87
C GLY A 287 22.03 -18.16 -15.56
N TYR A 288 21.79 -18.92 -14.48
CA TYR A 288 20.45 -19.33 -14.07
C TYR A 288 20.02 -18.56 -12.82
N PHE A 289 18.77 -18.11 -12.78
CA PHE A 289 18.25 -17.45 -11.59
C PHE A 289 18.13 -18.45 -10.44
N ASP A 290 18.78 -18.12 -9.32
CA ASP A 290 18.66 -18.78 -8.03
C ASP A 290 17.56 -18.12 -7.21
N LEU A 291 17.06 -18.82 -6.18
CA LEU A 291 15.92 -18.37 -5.39
C LEU A 291 16.34 -18.10 -3.93
N LEU A 292 16.22 -16.85 -3.50
CA LEU A 292 16.31 -16.45 -2.09
C LEU A 292 14.90 -16.35 -1.51
N ILE A 293 14.65 -17.06 -0.42
CA ILE A 293 13.35 -17.07 0.28
C ILE A 293 13.50 -16.31 1.60
N ALA A 294 12.69 -15.26 1.78
CA ALA A 294 12.60 -14.51 3.02
C ALA A 294 11.79 -15.32 4.06
N ALA A 295 12.47 -16.10 4.90
CA ALA A 295 11.84 -16.95 5.91
C ALA A 295 12.28 -16.58 7.33
N SER A 296 11.41 -16.80 8.31
CA SER A 296 11.72 -16.58 9.73
C SER A 296 12.12 -17.91 10.39
N PRO A 297 13.20 -17.96 11.21
CA PRO A 297 14.03 -16.83 11.66
C PRO A 297 15.21 -16.49 10.72
N SER A 298 15.37 -17.18 9.59
CA SER A 298 16.49 -16.93 8.66
C SER A 298 16.12 -17.33 7.23
N PRO A 299 16.66 -16.64 6.21
CA PRO A 299 16.35 -16.90 4.81
C PRO A 299 16.93 -18.23 4.32
N PHE A 300 16.41 -18.70 3.19
CA PHE A 300 16.95 -19.88 2.50
C PHE A 300 17.40 -19.51 1.09
N LEU A 301 18.62 -19.89 0.72
CA LEU A 301 19.14 -19.75 -0.63
C LEU A 301 19.11 -21.10 -1.35
N TYR A 302 18.48 -21.12 -2.51
CA TYR A 302 18.37 -22.27 -3.38
C TYR A 302 19.07 -22.01 -4.71
N ARG A 303 20.10 -22.83 -5.00
CA ARG A 303 20.79 -22.78 -6.28
C ARG A 303 19.99 -23.50 -7.36
N ASN A 304 19.78 -22.87 -8.50
CA ASN A 304 19.24 -23.50 -9.70
C ASN A 304 20.35 -24.30 -10.41
N LEU A 305 20.17 -25.61 -10.56
CA LEU A 305 21.14 -26.51 -11.18
C LEU A 305 21.13 -26.45 -12.72
N GLY A 306 20.34 -25.53 -13.28
CA GLY A 306 20.22 -25.24 -14.70
C GLY A 306 19.77 -26.45 -15.52
N LYS A 307 19.98 -26.37 -16.84
CA LYS A 307 19.52 -27.40 -17.79
C LYS A 307 20.03 -28.81 -17.48
N LYS A 308 21.28 -28.95 -17.00
CA LYS A 308 21.85 -30.27 -16.64
C LYS A 308 21.18 -30.88 -15.41
N GLY A 309 20.84 -30.05 -14.43
CA GLY A 309 20.05 -30.44 -13.27
C GLY A 309 18.55 -30.53 -13.54
N LYS A 310 18.12 -30.32 -14.79
CA LYS A 310 16.70 -30.21 -15.19
C LYS A 310 15.98 -29.12 -14.39
N TYR A 311 16.64 -27.99 -14.18
CA TYR A 311 16.12 -26.82 -13.48
C TYR A 311 15.61 -27.14 -12.06
N ARG A 312 16.22 -28.15 -11.43
CA ARG A 312 16.01 -28.44 -10.01
C ARG A 312 16.83 -27.47 -9.18
N PHE A 313 16.32 -27.20 -8.00
CA PHE A 313 16.94 -26.35 -7.01
C PHE A 313 17.57 -27.19 -5.89
N GLU A 314 18.72 -26.75 -5.41
CA GLU A 314 19.43 -27.32 -4.28
C GLU A 314 19.53 -26.27 -3.16
N ASN A 315 19.15 -26.62 -1.94
CA ASN A 315 19.34 -25.73 -0.79
C ASN A 315 20.84 -25.65 -0.46
N VAL A 316 21.40 -24.44 -0.61
CA VAL A 316 22.83 -24.17 -0.43
C VAL A 316 23.10 -23.26 0.78
N THR A 317 22.09 -22.89 1.56
CA THR A 317 22.14 -21.91 2.67
C THR A 317 23.36 -22.12 3.57
N ASP A 318 23.52 -23.31 4.15
CA ASP A 318 24.61 -23.64 5.08
C ASP A 318 25.99 -23.55 4.41
N SER A 319 26.05 -23.90 3.13
CA SER A 319 27.30 -23.89 2.38
C SER A 319 27.71 -22.48 1.98
N CYS A 320 26.76 -21.55 1.84
CA CYS A 320 26.97 -20.21 1.29
C CYS A 320 27.29 -19.13 2.33
N GLY A 321 27.46 -19.48 3.61
CA GLY A 321 27.89 -18.52 4.64
C GLY A 321 26.77 -17.84 5.41
N PHE A 322 25.53 -18.35 5.32
CA PHE A 322 24.38 -17.83 6.08
C PHE A 322 24.38 -18.24 7.56
N ALA A 323 25.25 -19.16 7.98
CA ALA A 323 25.25 -19.71 9.34
C ALA A 323 25.51 -18.66 10.45
N ASP A 324 26.17 -17.55 10.12
CA ASP A 324 26.54 -16.50 11.07
C ASP A 324 25.58 -15.29 11.04
N VAL A 325 24.50 -15.31 10.24
CA VAL A 325 23.58 -14.18 10.11
C VAL A 325 22.49 -14.27 11.18
N ASN A 326 22.54 -13.41 12.19
CA ASN A 326 21.49 -13.32 13.19
C ASN A 326 20.32 -12.44 12.69
N LEU A 327 19.31 -13.07 12.09
CA LEU A 327 18.10 -12.43 11.58
C LEU A 327 16.86 -12.82 12.40
N ALA A 328 17.00 -13.03 13.71
CA ALA A 328 16.02 -13.70 14.56
C ALA A 328 14.55 -13.19 14.50
N ALA A 329 14.29 -11.98 14.00
CA ALA A 329 12.95 -11.43 13.78
C ALA A 329 12.35 -11.71 12.39
N GLY A 330 13.13 -12.31 11.49
CA GLY A 330 12.73 -12.67 10.13
C GLY A 330 12.91 -11.51 9.13
N PRO A 331 13.38 -11.80 7.91
CA PRO A 331 13.45 -10.84 6.83
C PRO A 331 12.04 -10.53 6.29
N GLU A 332 11.77 -9.25 6.02
CA GLU A 332 10.55 -8.80 5.31
C GLU A 332 10.89 -8.22 3.93
N GLY A 333 12.02 -7.54 3.81
CA GLY A 333 12.56 -7.03 2.54
C GLY A 333 13.90 -7.66 2.22
N ILE A 334 14.07 -8.17 1.00
CA ILE A 334 15.35 -8.64 0.47
C ILE A 334 15.61 -7.98 -0.87
N SER A 335 16.89 -7.70 -1.16
CA SER A 335 17.32 -7.21 -2.48
C SER A 335 18.69 -7.76 -2.85
N TRP A 336 18.80 -8.28 -4.06
CA TRP A 336 20.06 -8.48 -4.77
C TRP A 336 20.58 -7.15 -5.29
N VAL A 337 21.82 -6.82 -4.97
CA VAL A 337 22.46 -5.55 -5.36
C VAL A 337 23.96 -5.76 -5.50
N ASP A 338 24.59 -5.16 -6.50
CA ASP A 338 26.06 -5.08 -6.60
C ASP A 338 26.47 -3.78 -5.91
N VAL A 339 26.63 -3.82 -4.58
CA VAL A 339 26.72 -2.60 -3.76
C VAL A 339 28.15 -2.07 -3.67
N ASP A 340 29.13 -2.93 -3.88
CA ASP A 340 30.55 -2.58 -3.87
C ASP A 340 31.19 -2.51 -5.26
N ASN A 341 30.37 -2.69 -6.30
CA ASN A 341 30.72 -2.57 -7.71
C ASN A 341 31.83 -3.54 -8.15
N ASP A 342 31.85 -4.74 -7.56
CA ASP A 342 32.76 -5.82 -7.94
C ASP A 342 32.20 -6.76 -9.03
N GLY A 343 30.92 -6.58 -9.38
CA GLY A 343 30.20 -7.30 -10.42
C GLY A 343 29.43 -8.52 -9.92
N ASP A 344 29.61 -8.92 -8.66
CA ASP A 344 28.89 -10.03 -8.06
C ASP A 344 27.64 -9.51 -7.31
N LEU A 345 26.55 -10.29 -7.33
CA LEU A 345 25.35 -9.90 -6.60
C LEU A 345 25.55 -10.14 -5.10
N ASP A 346 25.49 -9.06 -4.31
CA ASP A 346 25.37 -9.05 -2.86
C ASP A 346 23.90 -9.11 -2.43
N ILE A 347 23.67 -9.20 -1.13
CA ILE A 347 22.32 -9.23 -0.55
C ILE A 347 22.20 -8.18 0.55
N TYR A 348 21.21 -7.29 0.41
CA TYR A 348 20.70 -6.52 1.53
C TYR A 348 19.41 -7.15 2.06
N ILE A 349 19.31 -7.29 3.38
CA ILE A 349 18.18 -7.88 4.08
C ILE A 349 17.66 -6.88 5.11
N ALA A 350 16.44 -6.40 4.92
CA ALA A 350 15.70 -5.65 5.92
C ALA A 350 15.01 -6.59 6.90
N VAL A 351 15.23 -6.33 8.19
CA VAL A 351 14.66 -7.11 9.29
C VAL A 351 13.66 -6.23 10.02
N TYR A 352 12.44 -6.76 10.18
CA TYR A 352 11.31 -5.97 10.65
C TYR A 352 11.32 -5.78 12.16
N GLU A 353 10.40 -6.42 12.90
CA GLU A 353 10.30 -6.26 14.35
C GLU A 353 10.04 -7.59 15.04
N ASN A 354 10.37 -7.66 16.33
CA ASN A 354 9.86 -8.71 17.20
C ASN A 354 9.26 -8.06 18.45
N GLY A 355 7.95 -8.24 18.65
CA GLY A 355 7.27 -7.67 19.82
C GLY A 355 7.22 -6.14 19.86
N GLY A 356 7.47 -5.46 18.74
CA GLY A 356 7.53 -4.00 18.66
C GLY A 356 8.95 -3.40 18.68
N ASP A 357 9.96 -4.22 18.93
CA ASP A 357 11.36 -3.79 18.90
C ASP A 357 11.96 -4.04 17.52
N GLY A 358 12.58 -3.00 16.94
CA GLY A 358 13.32 -3.09 15.68
C GLY A 358 14.55 -3.98 15.80
N HIS A 359 15.00 -4.49 14.66
CA HIS A 359 16.12 -5.42 14.57
C HIS A 359 17.11 -4.96 13.50
N PRO A 360 18.40 -5.33 13.64
CA PRO A 360 19.40 -4.88 12.68
C PRO A 360 19.21 -5.59 11.34
N ASP A 361 19.15 -4.79 10.27
CA ASP A 361 19.30 -5.24 8.90
C ASP A 361 20.68 -5.85 8.68
N ALA A 362 20.88 -6.58 7.58
CA ALA A 362 22.17 -7.15 7.23
C ALA A 362 22.55 -6.90 5.77
N LEU A 363 23.81 -6.54 5.54
CA LEU A 363 24.46 -6.61 4.24
C LEU A 363 25.40 -7.81 4.20
N LEU A 364 25.21 -8.66 3.19
CA LEU A 364 26.02 -9.84 2.94
C LEU A 364 26.76 -9.65 1.61
N LEU A 365 28.08 -9.53 1.68
CA LEU A 365 28.91 -9.41 0.48
C LEU A 365 29.26 -10.78 -0.08
N ASN A 366 29.11 -10.93 -1.39
CA ASN A 366 29.51 -12.11 -2.15
C ASN A 366 30.98 -12.00 -2.53
N ASN A 367 31.78 -13.04 -2.26
CA ASN A 367 33.21 -13.00 -2.58
C ASN A 367 33.57 -13.43 -4.03
N GLY A 368 32.60 -13.38 -4.94
CA GLY A 368 32.70 -13.86 -6.33
C GLY A 368 32.84 -15.37 -6.50
N LYS A 369 32.55 -16.14 -5.43
CA LYS A 369 32.52 -17.62 -5.46
C LYS A 369 31.23 -18.17 -4.87
N GLY A 370 30.19 -17.33 -4.78
CA GLY A 370 28.91 -17.69 -4.20
C GLY A 370 29.00 -17.99 -2.70
N LYS A 371 29.92 -17.30 -1.99
CA LYS A 371 30.02 -17.33 -0.53
C LYS A 371 29.82 -15.93 0.01
N PHE A 372 28.87 -15.83 0.92
CA PHE A 372 28.50 -14.60 1.57
C PHE A 372 29.21 -14.43 2.90
N LYS A 373 29.55 -13.19 3.20
CA LYS A 373 30.02 -12.77 4.52
C LYS A 373 29.17 -11.62 4.99
N VAL A 374 28.65 -11.71 6.22
CA VAL A 374 28.03 -10.56 6.89
C VAL A 374 29.09 -9.46 6.99
N GLN A 375 28.92 -8.41 6.19
CA GLN A 375 29.80 -7.27 6.20
C GLN A 375 29.37 -6.29 7.29
N MET A 376 28.06 -6.16 7.50
CA MET A 376 27.55 -5.28 8.53
C MET A 376 26.13 -5.60 8.95
N GLN A 377 25.76 -5.00 10.08
CA GLN A 377 24.43 -4.96 10.64
C GLN A 377 24.07 -3.49 10.94
N SER A 378 22.84 -3.08 10.64
CA SER A 378 22.37 -1.71 10.89
C SER A 378 22.02 -1.47 12.36
N ASP A 379 21.55 -0.27 12.69
CA ASP A 379 20.90 0.00 13.97
C ASP A 379 19.54 -0.72 14.06
N ASN A 380 19.00 -0.85 15.26
CA ASN A 380 17.72 -1.52 15.50
C ASN A 380 16.54 -0.65 15.03
N LEU A 381 16.23 -0.69 13.74
CA LEU A 381 15.03 -0.09 13.14
C LEU A 381 14.08 -1.19 12.66
N CYS A 382 12.86 -0.80 12.25
CA CYS A 382 11.86 -1.71 11.73
C CYS A 382 11.90 -1.79 10.20
N GLY A 383 12.98 -2.35 9.66
CA GLY A 383 13.22 -2.51 8.22
C GLY A 383 12.16 -3.41 7.58
N ARG A 384 11.39 -2.86 6.62
CA ARG A 384 10.25 -3.58 6.05
C ARG A 384 10.39 -3.82 4.55
N GLY A 385 10.80 -2.80 3.80
CA GLY A 385 10.97 -2.91 2.36
C GLY A 385 12.34 -2.44 1.89
N VAL A 386 12.82 -3.01 0.79
CA VAL A 386 14.14 -2.71 0.22
C VAL A 386 14.03 -2.55 -1.29
N SER A 387 14.58 -1.46 -1.80
CA SER A 387 14.80 -1.23 -3.23
C SER A 387 16.19 -0.64 -3.43
N ALA A 388 16.81 -0.86 -4.59
CA ALA A 388 18.13 -0.34 -4.92
C ALA A 388 18.09 0.46 -6.21
N CYS A 389 18.81 1.59 -6.25
CA CYS A 389 18.81 2.51 -7.38
C CYS A 389 20.18 3.18 -7.53
N ASP A 390 20.67 3.30 -8.76
CA ASP A 390 21.78 4.19 -9.14
C ASP A 390 21.17 5.57 -9.42
N ILE A 391 21.05 6.37 -8.36
CA ILE A 391 20.16 7.56 -8.31
C ILE A 391 20.71 8.73 -9.12
N ASP A 392 22.03 8.88 -9.18
CA ASP A 392 22.71 9.92 -9.96
C ASP A 392 23.36 9.37 -11.25
N ALA A 393 23.11 8.09 -11.53
CA ALA A 393 23.62 7.36 -12.66
C ALA A 393 25.17 7.31 -12.71
N ASP A 394 25.85 7.40 -11.57
CA ASP A 394 27.32 7.32 -11.49
C ASP A 394 27.86 5.88 -11.59
N GLY A 395 26.95 4.89 -11.52
CA GLY A 395 27.23 3.47 -11.64
C GLY A 395 27.33 2.75 -10.30
N ASP A 396 27.26 3.46 -9.18
CA ASP A 396 27.17 2.91 -7.83
C ASP A 396 25.70 2.91 -7.36
N GLN A 397 25.18 1.77 -6.92
CA GLN A 397 23.79 1.69 -6.44
C GLN A 397 23.67 2.07 -4.96
N GLU A 398 22.68 2.89 -4.64
CA GLU A 398 22.21 3.11 -3.27
C GLU A 398 21.08 2.14 -2.90
N VAL A 399 21.04 1.78 -1.61
CA VAL A 399 19.98 0.94 -1.05
C VAL A 399 19.02 1.81 -0.25
N PHE A 400 17.75 1.84 -0.63
CA PHE A 400 16.70 2.51 0.12
C PHE A 400 15.92 1.52 0.97
N VAL A 401 15.84 1.82 2.26
CA VAL A 401 15.16 0.99 3.25
C VAL A 401 13.90 1.72 3.69
N SER A 402 12.77 1.10 3.36
CA SER A 402 11.44 1.49 3.84
C SER A 402 11.29 1.00 5.28
N ASN A 403 11.28 1.94 6.22
CA ASN A 403 11.17 1.65 7.64
C ASN A 403 9.76 1.90 8.16
N TYR A 404 9.29 0.98 9.00
CA TYR A 404 7.97 1.04 9.62
C TYR A 404 8.07 1.55 11.08
N ARG A 405 6.99 1.45 11.86
CA ARG A 405 6.94 1.87 13.28
C ARG A 405 7.36 3.31 13.61
N LEU A 406 7.15 4.26 12.69
CA LEU A 406 7.53 5.66 12.88
C LEU A 406 9.06 5.90 12.83
N ASP A 407 9.82 4.93 12.32
CA ASP A 407 11.25 5.07 12.08
C ASP A 407 11.53 5.85 10.78
N PRO A 408 12.66 6.58 10.70
CA PRO A 408 13.06 7.25 9.47
C PRO A 408 13.41 6.24 8.38
N ASN A 409 13.10 6.57 7.13
CA ASN A 409 13.66 5.84 5.99
C ASN A 409 15.17 6.06 5.91
N LEU A 410 15.89 5.07 5.37
CA LEU A 410 17.32 5.16 5.13
C LEU A 410 17.60 5.13 3.63
N LEU A 411 18.63 5.86 3.22
CA LEU A 411 19.21 5.77 1.88
C LEU A 411 20.70 5.55 2.07
N LEU A 412 21.14 4.34 1.81
CA LEU A 412 22.45 3.84 2.20
C LEU A 412 23.36 3.77 0.98
N SER A 413 24.39 4.60 0.98
CA SER A 413 25.47 4.55 -0.01
C SER A 413 26.67 3.79 0.56
N TYR A 414 27.09 2.72 -0.11
CA TYR A 414 28.25 1.92 0.30
C TYR A 414 29.50 2.41 -0.42
N ARG A 415 30.45 2.95 0.34
CA ARG A 415 31.74 3.37 -0.23
C ARG A 415 32.87 2.98 0.70
N LYS A 416 33.93 2.39 0.15
CA LYS A 416 35.18 2.04 0.87
C LYS A 416 34.92 1.21 2.14
N GLY A 417 33.97 0.27 2.09
CA GLY A 417 33.71 -0.64 3.20
C GLY A 417 32.66 -0.17 4.22
N LYS A 418 31.96 0.94 3.96
CA LYS A 418 31.07 1.59 4.94
C LYS A 418 29.79 2.14 4.28
N PHE A 419 28.63 1.91 4.91
CA PHE A 419 27.41 2.65 4.60
C PHE A 419 27.39 4.06 5.20
N THR A 420 26.88 5.00 4.42
CA THR A 420 26.52 6.34 4.86
C THR A 420 25.04 6.55 4.56
N ASP A 421 24.25 6.92 5.57
CA ASP A 421 22.87 7.38 5.38
C ASP A 421 22.87 8.78 4.79
N THR A 422 22.36 8.91 3.57
CA THR A 422 22.22 10.17 2.82
C THR A 422 20.77 10.67 2.75
N ALA A 423 19.81 9.95 3.35
CA ALA A 423 18.38 10.20 3.16
C ALA A 423 17.95 11.63 3.53
N ALA A 424 18.53 12.20 4.59
CA ALA A 424 18.21 13.55 5.03
C ALA A 424 18.67 14.62 4.02
N GLY A 425 19.84 14.42 3.41
CA GLY A 425 20.42 15.36 2.45
C GLY A 425 19.65 15.40 1.13
N LEU A 426 18.99 14.30 0.78
CA LEU A 426 18.22 14.14 -0.46
C LEU A 426 16.70 14.25 -0.23
N ASN A 427 16.25 14.59 0.99
CA ASN A 427 14.84 14.76 1.35
C ASN A 427 13.97 13.49 1.23
N VAL A 428 14.56 12.31 1.42
CA VAL A 428 13.85 11.01 1.35
C VAL A 428 13.76 10.28 2.70
N LYS A 429 14.22 10.92 3.78
CA LYS A 429 14.19 10.36 5.16
C LYS A 429 12.78 10.21 5.75
N GLY A 430 11.79 10.83 5.11
CA GLY A 430 10.47 11.08 5.70
C GLY A 430 10.43 12.41 6.46
N LYS A 431 9.23 12.86 6.80
CA LYS A 431 8.98 14.12 7.50
C LYS A 431 8.95 13.87 9.00
N LEU A 432 9.84 14.54 9.71
CA LEU A 432 9.82 14.51 11.17
C LEU A 432 8.58 15.25 11.68
N GLU A 433 7.80 14.58 12.52
CA GLU A 433 6.56 15.13 13.06
C GLU A 433 6.83 16.36 13.96
N PRO A 434 6.22 17.53 13.67
CA PRO A 434 6.58 18.80 14.32
C PRO A 434 6.35 18.85 15.83
N ASP A 435 5.33 18.15 16.32
CA ASP A 435 4.84 18.29 17.70
C ASP A 435 5.66 17.49 18.73
N ASP A 436 6.30 16.40 18.29
CA ASP A 436 7.14 15.56 19.16
C ASP A 436 8.59 15.51 18.72
N GLY A 437 8.91 15.88 17.48
CA GLY A 437 10.26 15.86 16.92
C GLY A 437 10.91 14.48 16.98
N LYS A 438 10.10 13.40 17.03
CA LYS A 438 10.57 12.04 17.32
C LYS A 438 10.16 11.02 16.27
N TYR A 439 9.03 11.23 15.61
CA TYR A 439 8.41 10.21 14.78
C TYR A 439 8.46 10.58 13.30
N TYR A 440 8.58 9.55 12.47
CA TYR A 440 8.50 9.60 11.00
C TYR A 440 7.26 8.83 10.53
N GLY A 441 7.31 8.28 9.31
CA GLY A 441 6.24 7.53 8.66
C GLY A 441 6.21 6.05 8.98
N HIS A 442 5.30 5.37 8.30
CA HIS A 442 5.15 3.91 8.33
C HIS A 442 5.38 3.37 6.93
N THR A 443 6.59 3.51 6.42
CA THR A 443 6.86 3.15 5.03
C THR A 443 6.92 1.64 4.91
N ILE A 444 6.14 1.09 3.98
CA ILE A 444 6.09 -0.36 3.73
C ILE A 444 6.95 -0.71 2.53
N GLY A 445 6.79 0.03 1.43
CA GLY A 445 7.50 -0.25 0.20
C GLY A 445 7.80 1.00 -0.61
N SER A 446 8.66 0.82 -1.60
CA SER A 446 9.12 1.88 -2.50
C SER A 446 9.43 1.33 -3.88
N CYS A 447 9.37 2.22 -4.87
CA CYS A 447 9.79 1.97 -6.25
C CYS A 447 10.40 3.23 -6.86
N TRP A 448 11.12 3.02 -7.96
CA TRP A 448 11.89 4.04 -8.65
C TRP A 448 11.52 4.06 -10.13
N GLY A 449 11.55 5.23 -10.75
CA GLY A 449 11.27 5.40 -12.17
C GLY A 449 11.30 6.86 -12.59
N ASP A 450 11.55 7.13 -13.86
CA ASP A 450 11.49 8.49 -14.44
C ASP A 450 10.01 8.84 -14.69
N VAL A 451 9.37 9.53 -13.74
CA VAL A 451 7.91 9.73 -13.71
C VAL A 451 7.46 10.86 -14.64
N ASN A 452 8.34 11.84 -14.86
CA ASN A 452 8.08 13.02 -15.68
C ASN A 452 8.89 13.04 -17.00
N ASN A 453 9.53 11.90 -17.34
CA ASN A 453 10.34 11.70 -18.54
C ASN A 453 11.43 12.76 -18.73
N ASP A 454 12.05 13.21 -17.63
CA ASP A 454 13.12 14.21 -17.66
C ASP A 454 14.54 13.60 -17.66
N GLY A 455 14.62 12.26 -17.65
CA GLY A 455 15.85 11.49 -17.68
C GLY A 455 16.49 11.24 -16.32
N ARG A 456 15.89 11.72 -15.22
CA ARG A 456 16.29 11.43 -13.84
C ARG A 456 15.33 10.42 -13.21
N ILE A 457 15.83 9.63 -12.26
CA ILE A 457 15.03 8.60 -11.61
C ILE A 457 14.38 9.19 -10.34
N ASP A 458 13.06 9.14 -10.29
CA ASP A 458 12.22 9.61 -9.19
C ASP A 458 11.92 8.48 -8.19
N LEU A 459 11.39 8.85 -7.03
CA LEU A 459 11.04 7.92 -5.94
C LEU A 459 9.56 8.00 -5.61
N PHE A 460 8.89 6.84 -5.55
CA PHE A 460 7.64 6.71 -4.83
C PHE A 460 7.83 5.84 -3.58
N SER A 461 7.34 6.30 -2.43
CA SER A 461 7.29 5.49 -1.20
C SER A 461 5.89 5.43 -0.61
N ALA A 462 5.43 4.20 -0.38
CA ALA A 462 4.12 3.86 0.12
C ALA A 462 4.11 3.83 1.65
N ASN A 463 3.23 4.64 2.25
CA ASN A 463 3.10 4.77 3.69
C ASN A 463 1.75 4.25 4.20
N LEU A 464 1.79 3.59 5.36
CA LEU A 464 0.62 3.37 6.20
C LEU A 464 0.26 4.67 6.96
N ALA A 465 -0.55 5.53 6.37
CA ALA A 465 -0.77 6.91 6.81
C ALA A 465 -1.99 7.05 7.74
N HIS A 466 -1.85 6.65 9.01
CA HIS A 466 -2.94 6.67 10.00
C HIS A 466 -3.51 8.09 10.26
N PRO A 467 -4.84 8.28 10.21
CA PRO A 467 -5.47 9.51 10.69
C PRO A 467 -5.31 9.65 12.21
N ARG A 468 -4.85 10.82 12.67
CA ARG A 468 -4.67 11.12 14.10
C ARG A 468 -5.88 11.86 14.66
N PHE A 469 -6.77 11.12 15.32
CA PHE A 469 -8.04 11.62 15.88
C PHE A 469 -7.91 12.73 16.94
N VAL A 470 -6.75 12.89 17.58
CA VAL A 470 -6.56 13.84 18.71
C VAL A 470 -5.80 15.11 18.29
N ARG A 471 -5.11 15.10 17.13
CA ARG A 471 -4.10 16.13 16.81
C ARG A 471 -4.25 16.80 15.44
N GLN A 472 -5.36 16.59 14.73
CA GLN A 472 -5.61 17.18 13.39
C GLN A 472 -4.44 16.94 12.40
N GLY A 473 -4.18 15.68 12.05
CA GLY A 473 -3.15 15.33 11.07
C GLY A 473 -3.10 13.83 10.76
N PHE A 474 -2.20 13.41 9.88
CA PHE A 474 -1.88 12.01 9.58
C PHE A 474 -0.47 11.69 10.07
N SER A 475 -0.11 10.40 10.25
CA SER A 475 1.31 10.05 10.07
C SER A 475 1.73 10.36 8.63
N ASN A 476 3.02 10.39 8.32
CA ASN A 476 3.51 10.76 7.00
C ASN A 476 2.67 10.09 5.89
N LEU A 477 2.16 10.90 4.96
CA LEU A 477 1.49 10.43 3.76
C LEU A 477 2.48 9.66 2.88
N SER A 478 1.97 8.93 1.89
CA SER A 478 2.86 8.43 0.82
C SER A 478 3.58 9.61 0.16
N PHE A 479 4.75 9.35 -0.40
CA PHE A 479 5.63 10.37 -0.94
C PHE A 479 5.91 10.07 -2.41
N LEU A 480 5.73 11.08 -3.25
CA LEU A 480 6.21 11.11 -4.63
C LEU A 480 7.29 12.18 -4.69
N GLY A 481 8.55 11.76 -4.76
CA GLY A 481 9.69 12.65 -4.86
C GLY A 481 10.14 12.76 -6.30
N ILE A 482 10.01 13.95 -6.89
CA ILE A 482 10.58 14.25 -8.21
C ILE A 482 11.99 14.79 -8.02
N GLN A 483 12.98 14.20 -8.68
CA GLN A 483 14.37 14.59 -8.53
C GLN A 483 14.67 15.86 -9.33
N ASN A 484 15.25 16.88 -8.69
CA ASN A 484 15.72 18.08 -9.38
C ASN A 484 17.16 17.94 -9.92
N GLU A 485 17.66 18.97 -10.60
CA GLU A 485 19.02 18.96 -11.20
C GLU A 485 20.14 18.81 -10.17
N GLU A 486 19.90 19.19 -8.90
CA GLU A 486 20.83 19.01 -7.79
C GLU A 486 20.79 17.59 -7.17
N GLY A 487 19.89 16.72 -7.64
CA GLY A 487 19.70 15.36 -7.14
C GLY A 487 18.81 15.26 -5.90
N VAL A 488 18.21 16.37 -5.45
CA VAL A 488 17.32 16.41 -4.28
C VAL A 488 15.88 16.11 -4.71
N PHE A 489 15.14 15.38 -3.88
CA PHE A 489 13.76 14.99 -4.18
C PHE A 489 12.75 16.00 -3.65
N GLU A 490 11.90 16.52 -4.53
CA GLU A 490 10.80 17.43 -4.22
C GLU A 490 9.50 16.64 -4.07
N ASP A 491 8.84 16.76 -2.90
CA ASP A 491 7.59 16.06 -2.63
C ASP A 491 6.41 16.69 -3.40
N THR A 492 5.90 15.98 -4.41
CA THR A 492 4.78 16.42 -5.25
C THR A 492 3.50 15.63 -4.97
N PHE A 493 3.46 14.77 -3.93
CA PHE A 493 2.34 13.85 -3.69
C PHE A 493 0.97 14.52 -3.70
N ASN A 494 0.80 15.64 -2.98
CA ASN A 494 -0.49 16.33 -2.88
C ASN A 494 -0.96 16.96 -4.21
N ASP A 495 -0.01 17.34 -5.07
CA ASP A 495 -0.30 17.99 -6.35
C ASP A 495 -0.39 16.96 -7.49
N SER A 496 -0.04 15.70 -7.23
CA SER A 496 0.06 14.65 -8.22
C SER A 496 -1.28 14.08 -8.68
N GLY A 497 -2.39 14.33 -7.97
CA GLY A 497 -3.68 13.67 -8.24
C GLY A 497 -3.83 12.30 -7.59
N ILE A 498 -2.76 11.74 -7.01
CA ILE A 498 -2.81 10.57 -6.16
C ILE A 498 -3.60 10.90 -4.90
N ARG A 499 -4.62 10.10 -4.62
CA ARG A 499 -5.51 10.34 -3.47
C ARG A 499 -4.93 9.74 -2.20
N PHE A 500 -5.28 10.38 -1.08
CA PHE A 500 -5.01 9.81 0.22
C PHE A 500 -5.65 8.42 0.33
N GLN A 501 -4.83 7.46 0.75
CA GLN A 501 -5.24 6.13 1.14
C GLN A 501 -4.34 5.72 2.30
N GLU A 502 -4.95 5.32 3.41
CA GLU A 502 -4.22 4.98 4.64
C GLU A 502 -3.30 3.78 4.43
N THR A 503 -3.55 2.92 3.46
CA THR A 503 -3.06 1.53 3.46
C THR A 503 -2.10 1.14 2.36
N HIS A 504 -1.46 2.12 1.70
CA HIS A 504 -0.49 1.86 0.65
C HIS A 504 0.67 0.96 1.14
N SER A 505 1.01 -0.05 0.34
CA SER A 505 2.00 -1.06 0.69
C SER A 505 3.09 -1.24 -0.36
N ASP A 506 2.79 -1.83 -1.50
CA ASP A 506 3.78 -2.17 -2.53
C ASP A 506 3.49 -1.36 -3.80
N PRO A 507 4.24 -0.28 -4.07
CA PRO A 507 4.04 0.56 -5.25
C PRO A 507 4.90 0.08 -6.43
N ALA A 508 4.39 0.18 -7.66
CA ALA A 508 5.05 -0.14 -8.92
C ALA A 508 4.85 0.99 -9.94
N LEU A 509 5.94 1.43 -10.58
CA LEU A 509 5.91 2.38 -11.70
C LEU A 509 6.09 1.60 -13.00
N ILE A 510 5.04 1.53 -13.82
CA ILE A 510 4.94 0.65 -14.98
C ILE A 510 4.17 1.38 -16.08
N ASP A 511 4.59 1.25 -17.33
CA ASP A 511 3.90 1.80 -18.50
C ASP A 511 2.83 0.79 -18.96
N ILE A 512 1.56 1.03 -18.61
CA ILE A 512 0.49 0.04 -18.79
C ILE A 512 -0.20 0.13 -20.15
N ASP A 513 -0.05 1.25 -20.85
CA ASP A 513 -0.70 1.51 -22.13
C ASP A 513 0.28 1.76 -23.28
N ASN A 514 1.57 1.52 -23.03
CA ASN A 514 2.65 1.67 -24.00
C ASN A 514 2.78 3.10 -24.56
N ASP A 515 2.35 4.15 -23.85
CA ASP A 515 2.49 5.54 -24.30
C ASP A 515 3.87 6.16 -24.02
N GLY A 516 4.67 5.50 -23.16
CA GLY A 516 6.01 5.91 -22.77
C GLY A 516 6.09 6.58 -21.40
N ASP A 517 4.95 6.85 -20.77
CA ASP A 517 4.84 7.43 -19.44
C ASP A 517 4.71 6.30 -18.39
N LEU A 518 5.39 6.45 -17.24
CA LEU A 518 5.25 5.46 -16.17
C LEU A 518 3.97 5.74 -15.36
N ASP A 519 3.03 4.80 -15.41
CA ASP A 519 1.83 4.76 -14.58
C ASP A 519 2.13 4.19 -13.19
N LEU A 520 1.17 4.30 -12.27
CA LEU A 520 1.38 3.92 -10.88
C LEU A 520 0.33 2.91 -10.40
N SER A 521 0.80 1.74 -9.97
CA SER A 521 0.00 0.73 -9.27
C SER A 521 0.44 0.61 -7.82
N ILE A 522 -0.49 0.64 -6.87
CA ILE A 522 -0.19 0.56 -5.43
C ILE A 522 -1.11 -0.45 -4.77
N THR A 523 -0.54 -1.44 -4.09
CA THR A 523 -1.36 -2.38 -3.31
C THR A 523 -1.82 -1.78 -1.97
N CYS A 524 -2.99 -2.21 -1.48
CA CYS A 524 -3.59 -1.72 -0.23
C CYS A 524 -3.86 -2.86 0.77
N VAL A 525 -3.32 -2.76 1.98
CA VAL A 525 -3.25 -3.91 2.92
C VAL A 525 -4.46 -4.12 3.84
N TYR A 526 -5.40 -3.18 3.94
CA TYR A 526 -6.60 -3.43 4.73
C TYR A 526 -7.60 -4.31 3.99
N GLU A 527 -8.28 -5.16 4.76
CA GLU A 527 -9.37 -5.98 4.25
C GLU A 527 -10.47 -5.08 3.68
N GLY A 528 -10.88 -5.36 2.44
CA GLY A 528 -11.94 -4.59 1.76
C GLY A 528 -11.48 -3.29 1.10
N VAL A 529 -10.19 -2.93 1.19
CA VAL A 529 -9.63 -1.81 0.43
C VAL A 529 -9.03 -2.32 -0.89
N PRO A 530 -9.39 -1.74 -2.04
CA PRO A 530 -8.82 -2.12 -3.33
C PRO A 530 -7.39 -1.56 -3.46
N SER A 531 -6.54 -2.32 -4.15
CA SER A 531 -5.31 -1.81 -4.74
C SER A 531 -5.68 -0.73 -5.75
N ALA A 532 -4.84 0.29 -5.89
CA ALA A 532 -5.11 1.45 -6.71
C ALA A 532 -4.23 1.44 -7.96
N LEU A 533 -4.84 1.66 -9.12
CA LEU A 533 -4.18 1.88 -10.40
C LEU A 533 -4.46 3.31 -10.86
N PHE A 534 -3.40 4.01 -11.24
CA PHE A 534 -3.44 5.38 -11.72
C PHE A 534 -2.70 5.50 -13.04
N GLN A 535 -3.28 6.23 -13.98
CA GLN A 535 -2.65 6.56 -15.25
C GLN A 535 -1.97 7.93 -15.17
N ASN A 536 -0.73 8.03 -15.64
CA ASN A 536 0.07 9.24 -15.68
C ASN A 536 -0.17 10.01 -17.00
N ASP A 537 0.00 11.33 -16.99
CA ASP A 537 -0.04 12.17 -18.21
C ASP A 537 1.35 12.57 -18.73
N GLY A 538 2.39 11.87 -18.25
CA GLY A 538 3.80 12.12 -18.54
C GLY A 538 4.44 13.26 -17.75
N THR A 539 3.68 13.95 -16.89
CA THR A 539 4.20 15.07 -16.08
C THR A 539 4.23 14.77 -14.58
N GLY A 540 3.90 13.53 -14.20
CA GLY A 540 3.70 13.13 -12.80
C GLY A 540 2.34 13.55 -12.25
N LYS A 541 1.35 13.76 -13.13
CA LYS A 541 -0.06 13.91 -12.75
C LYS A 541 -0.82 12.64 -13.09
N PHE A 542 -1.47 12.11 -12.06
CA PHE A 542 -2.07 10.79 -12.03
C PHE A 542 -3.58 10.88 -11.92
N SER A 543 -4.27 10.13 -12.78
CA SER A 543 -5.71 9.94 -12.75
C SER A 543 -6.06 8.53 -12.29
N PRO A 544 -6.94 8.34 -11.29
CA PRO A 544 -7.33 7.00 -10.86
C PRO A 544 -8.17 6.30 -11.92
N ILE A 545 -7.87 5.03 -12.20
CA ILE A 545 -8.53 4.22 -13.24
C ILE A 545 -8.91 2.79 -12.79
N THR A 546 -8.54 2.38 -11.58
CA THR A 546 -8.71 1.00 -11.05
C THR A 546 -10.00 0.28 -11.46
N PHE A 547 -11.17 0.86 -11.20
CA PHE A 547 -12.46 0.22 -11.44
C PHE A 547 -12.85 0.25 -12.92
N ARG A 548 -12.57 1.35 -13.62
CA ARG A 548 -12.84 1.48 -15.06
C ARG A 548 -11.93 0.60 -15.91
N ALA A 549 -10.68 0.46 -15.49
CA ALA A 549 -9.72 -0.42 -16.14
C ALA A 549 -9.98 -1.91 -15.81
N GLY A 550 -10.67 -2.22 -14.70
CA GLY A 550 -11.04 -3.60 -14.35
C GLY A 550 -10.02 -4.34 -13.47
N ALA A 551 -8.89 -3.73 -13.13
CA ALA A 551 -7.81 -4.31 -12.32
C ALA A 551 -8.08 -4.26 -10.80
N VAL A 552 -9.21 -4.82 -10.35
CA VAL A 552 -9.68 -4.68 -8.96
C VAL A 552 -9.22 -5.84 -8.05
N ALA A 553 -8.20 -5.61 -7.22
CA ALA A 553 -7.76 -6.56 -6.19
C ALA A 553 -7.82 -5.96 -4.78
N PHE A 554 -8.52 -6.62 -3.85
CA PHE A 554 -8.62 -6.16 -2.45
C PHE A 554 -7.54 -6.77 -1.56
N HIS A 555 -7.18 -6.11 -0.45
CA HIS A 555 -6.24 -6.64 0.54
C HIS A 555 -4.89 -7.07 -0.08
N GLY A 556 -4.40 -6.22 -0.99
CA GLY A 556 -3.17 -6.44 -1.75
C GLY A 556 -1.93 -6.11 -0.92
N TRP A 557 -0.96 -7.01 -0.95
CA TRP A 557 0.23 -6.95 -0.12
C TRP A 557 1.51 -6.85 -0.96
N GLY A 558 1.52 -7.46 -2.14
CA GLY A 558 2.58 -7.37 -3.13
C GLY A 558 2.03 -7.55 -4.54
N GLN A 559 2.81 -7.20 -5.56
CA GLN A 559 2.43 -7.34 -6.96
C GLN A 559 3.63 -7.64 -7.85
N THR A 560 3.39 -8.25 -9.00
CA THR A 560 4.37 -8.38 -10.09
C THR A 560 3.72 -7.98 -11.41
N TRP A 561 4.49 -7.29 -12.25
CA TRP A 561 4.16 -6.96 -13.62
C TRP A 561 5.03 -7.78 -14.58
N LEU A 562 4.38 -8.34 -15.60
CA LEU A 562 5.00 -9.22 -16.59
C LEU A 562 4.09 -9.36 -17.80
N ASP A 563 4.64 -9.75 -18.95
CA ASP A 563 3.85 -10.05 -20.16
C ASP A 563 3.61 -11.57 -20.22
N ILE A 564 2.47 -12.03 -19.69
CA ILE A 564 2.16 -13.46 -19.51
C ILE A 564 1.92 -14.14 -20.85
N ASN A 565 1.32 -13.43 -21.80
CA ASN A 565 0.89 -13.97 -23.09
C ASN A 565 1.84 -13.59 -24.26
N GLN A 566 2.90 -12.82 -23.99
CA GLN A 566 3.91 -12.32 -24.92
C GLN A 566 3.34 -11.41 -26.02
N ASP A 567 2.33 -10.59 -25.71
CA ASP A 567 1.71 -9.67 -26.66
C ASP A 567 2.31 -8.25 -26.65
N GLY A 568 3.21 -7.96 -25.71
CA GLY A 568 3.85 -6.66 -25.56
C GLY A 568 3.13 -5.68 -24.65
N PHE A 569 2.05 -6.09 -24.00
CA PHE A 569 1.39 -5.33 -22.94
C PHE A 569 1.65 -6.01 -21.60
N LEU A 570 1.97 -5.20 -20.58
CA LEU A 570 2.24 -5.76 -19.26
C LEU A 570 0.93 -6.10 -18.54
N ASP A 571 0.88 -7.32 -18.03
CA ASP A 571 -0.14 -7.87 -17.17
C ASP A 571 0.25 -7.69 -15.69
N VAL A 572 -0.72 -7.87 -14.79
CA VAL A 572 -0.47 -7.77 -13.34
C VAL A 572 -0.99 -8.96 -12.57
N ILE A 573 -0.18 -9.42 -11.60
CA ILE A 573 -0.60 -10.35 -10.57
C ILE A 573 -0.49 -9.68 -9.21
N TYR A 574 -1.64 -9.50 -8.55
CA TYR A 574 -1.72 -9.03 -7.19
C TYR A 574 -1.69 -10.20 -6.21
N ALA A 575 -0.65 -10.23 -5.37
CA ALA A 575 -0.58 -11.11 -4.20
C ALA A 575 -1.41 -10.49 -3.07
N SER A 576 -2.53 -11.15 -2.74
CA SER A 576 -3.52 -10.64 -1.79
C SER A 576 -3.91 -11.66 -0.72
N GLY A 577 -4.11 -11.15 0.50
CA GLY A 577 -4.66 -11.92 1.62
C GLY A 577 -6.15 -12.28 1.43
N ALA A 578 -6.88 -11.54 0.58
CA ALA A 578 -8.23 -11.89 0.14
C ALA A 578 -8.24 -12.94 -0.99
N GLY A 579 -7.10 -13.17 -1.62
CA GLY A 579 -6.88 -14.15 -2.67
C GLY A 579 -6.13 -13.52 -3.84
N VAL A 580 -5.15 -14.24 -4.41
CA VAL A 580 -4.40 -13.79 -5.58
C VAL A 580 -5.35 -13.42 -6.71
N ARG A 581 -5.00 -12.36 -7.46
CA ARG A 581 -5.71 -11.94 -8.66
C ARG A 581 -4.71 -11.71 -9.79
N ALA A 582 -5.05 -12.21 -10.97
CA ALA A 582 -4.28 -12.02 -12.19
C ALA A 582 -5.15 -11.37 -13.25
N PHE A 583 -4.62 -10.31 -13.84
CA PHE A 583 -5.32 -9.45 -14.78
C PHE A 583 -4.51 -9.36 -16.06
N MET A 584 -5.12 -9.77 -17.17
CA MET A 584 -4.51 -9.70 -18.50
C MET A 584 -4.86 -8.37 -19.15
N ASN A 585 -3.85 -7.65 -19.64
CA ASN A 585 -4.03 -6.39 -20.33
C ASN A 585 -4.65 -6.64 -21.71
N SER A 586 -5.67 -5.88 -22.07
CA SER A 586 -6.36 -5.99 -23.37
C SER A 586 -5.60 -5.31 -24.51
N GLY A 587 -4.55 -4.55 -24.17
CA GLY A 587 -3.72 -3.80 -25.10
C GLY A 587 -4.44 -2.63 -25.77
N ASN A 588 -3.73 -1.99 -26.69
CA ASN A 588 -4.20 -0.91 -27.55
C ASN A 588 -3.36 -0.87 -28.85
N ASP A 589 -3.40 0.25 -29.59
CA ASP A 589 -2.66 0.43 -30.86
C ASP A 589 -1.22 0.96 -30.68
N ASN A 590 -0.77 1.20 -29.45
CA ASN A 590 0.58 1.70 -29.15
C ASN A 590 1.64 0.61 -29.31
N HIS A 591 2.85 1.06 -29.58
CA HIS A 591 4.02 0.23 -29.83
C HIS A 591 4.93 0.14 -28.61
N TYR A 592 5.75 -0.91 -28.56
CA TYR A 592 6.65 -1.14 -27.43
C TYR A 592 8.06 -1.55 -27.86
N LEU A 593 9.00 -1.47 -26.93
CA LEU A 593 10.28 -2.16 -27.01
C LEU A 593 10.58 -2.78 -25.65
N ARG A 594 10.78 -4.10 -25.62
CA ARG A 594 11.25 -4.79 -24.41
C ARG A 594 12.75 -5.07 -24.53
N VAL A 595 13.51 -4.77 -23.48
CA VAL A 595 14.98 -4.91 -23.47
C VAL A 595 15.42 -5.89 -22.41
N SER A 596 16.04 -6.99 -22.85
CA SER A 596 16.70 -7.97 -21.99
C SER A 596 18.18 -7.70 -21.90
N LEU A 597 18.76 -7.85 -20.72
CA LEU A 597 20.18 -7.70 -20.49
C LEU A 597 20.83 -9.06 -20.21
N SER A 598 22.02 -9.27 -20.77
CA SER A 598 22.79 -10.49 -20.54
C SER A 598 24.28 -10.19 -20.42
N ALA A 599 24.84 -10.36 -19.22
CA ALA A 599 26.27 -10.27 -18.96
C ALA A 599 26.91 -11.64 -18.79
N ARG A 600 28.25 -11.69 -18.93
CA ARG A 600 29.03 -12.92 -18.78
C ARG A 600 29.60 -13.01 -17.36
N ARG A 601 29.23 -14.07 -16.63
CA ARG A 601 29.76 -14.53 -15.32
C ARG A 601 29.43 -13.71 -14.08
N GLN A 602 29.06 -12.44 -14.20
CA GLN A 602 28.88 -11.53 -13.08
C GLN A 602 27.66 -10.70 -13.36
N ASN A 603 26.75 -10.61 -12.39
CA ASN A 603 25.45 -9.95 -12.49
C ASN A 603 24.81 -10.22 -13.87
N THR A 604 24.57 -11.51 -14.19
CA THR A 604 24.28 -11.92 -15.58
C THR A 604 22.99 -11.34 -16.12
N ALA A 605 22.04 -10.99 -15.25
CA ALA A 605 20.80 -10.32 -15.59
C ALA A 605 20.97 -8.80 -15.76
N GLY A 606 22.05 -8.21 -15.25
CA GLY A 606 22.30 -6.76 -15.34
C GLY A 606 21.48 -5.93 -14.37
N PHE A 607 21.13 -6.45 -13.19
CA PHE A 607 20.42 -5.68 -12.16
C PHE A 607 21.20 -4.41 -11.79
N GLY A 608 20.52 -3.28 -11.74
CA GLY A 608 21.13 -1.96 -11.55
C GLY A 608 21.57 -1.27 -12.84
N ALA A 609 21.48 -1.92 -14.00
CA ALA A 609 21.80 -1.26 -15.26
C ALA A 609 20.72 -0.25 -15.64
N ILE A 610 21.16 0.92 -16.11
CA ILE A 610 20.28 1.96 -16.66
C ILE A 610 20.30 1.83 -18.19
N VAL A 611 19.11 1.78 -18.77
CA VAL A 611 18.88 1.71 -20.21
C VAL A 611 18.17 2.96 -20.67
N THR A 612 18.71 3.58 -21.71
CA THR A 612 18.13 4.72 -22.40
C THR A 612 17.71 4.29 -23.80
N VAL A 613 16.46 4.56 -24.16
CA VAL A 613 15.89 4.27 -25.48
C VAL A 613 15.53 5.60 -26.14
N THR A 614 16.01 5.85 -27.35
CA THR A 614 15.74 7.07 -28.13
C THR A 614 15.20 6.70 -29.51
N GLU A 615 14.22 7.43 -30.04
CA GLU A 615 13.73 7.23 -31.41
C GLU A 615 14.88 7.48 -32.43
N ALA A 616 15.13 6.54 -33.36
CA ALA A 616 16.33 6.60 -34.21
C ALA A 616 16.06 6.99 -35.67
N ASP A 617 14.82 6.80 -36.13
CA ASP A 617 14.37 7.09 -37.50
C ASP A 617 13.58 8.43 -37.57
N ILE A 618 13.93 9.39 -36.71
CA ILE A 618 13.41 10.76 -36.72
C ILE A 618 14.43 11.68 -37.37
N ASP A 619 14.00 12.54 -38.29
CA ASP A 619 14.83 13.61 -38.82
C ASP A 619 14.92 14.75 -37.77
N PRO A 620 16.09 14.97 -37.14
CA PRO A 620 16.25 15.95 -36.07
C PRO A 620 16.09 17.39 -36.54
N GLU A 621 16.08 17.66 -37.85
CA GLU A 621 15.72 18.98 -38.37
C GLU A 621 14.20 19.24 -38.34
N THR A 622 13.39 18.18 -38.23
CA THR A 622 11.92 18.25 -38.33
C THR A 622 11.18 17.95 -37.03
N ALA A 623 11.76 17.14 -36.15
CA ALA A 623 11.20 16.81 -34.84
C ALA A 623 12.31 16.43 -33.85
N THR A 624 12.05 16.64 -32.56
CA THR A 624 12.94 16.17 -31.49
C THR A 624 12.63 14.70 -31.21
N PRO A 625 13.60 13.79 -31.31
CA PRO A 625 13.39 12.39 -30.93
C PRO A 625 13.03 12.27 -29.45
N ARG A 626 11.99 11.50 -29.12
CA ARG A 626 11.68 11.15 -27.73
C ARG A 626 12.75 10.22 -27.16
N THR A 627 12.95 10.32 -25.85
CA THR A 627 13.91 9.50 -25.10
C THR A 627 13.29 9.06 -23.78
N TRP A 628 13.49 7.80 -23.44
CA TRP A 628 12.99 7.19 -22.22
C TRP A 628 14.13 6.52 -21.45
N VAL A 629 14.10 6.63 -20.11
CA VAL A 629 15.10 6.04 -19.22
C VAL A 629 14.43 5.07 -18.26
N ARG A 630 15.01 3.88 -18.11
CA ARG A 630 14.59 2.88 -17.12
C ARG A 630 15.81 2.20 -16.50
N GLN A 631 15.76 1.89 -15.22
CA GLN A 631 16.74 1.02 -14.57
C GLN A 631 16.16 -0.39 -14.39
N LEU A 632 16.97 -1.41 -14.60
CA LEU A 632 16.58 -2.79 -14.32
C LEU A 632 16.66 -3.04 -12.81
N PHE A 633 15.50 -3.02 -12.14
CA PHE A 633 15.39 -3.34 -10.73
C PHE A 633 15.30 -4.86 -10.52
N ASN A 634 15.68 -5.30 -9.32
CA ASN A 634 15.50 -6.69 -8.91
C ASN A 634 14.24 -6.83 -8.06
N THR A 635 14.17 -6.15 -6.92
CA THR A 635 13.04 -6.25 -5.97
C THR A 635 12.51 -4.88 -5.60
N ARG A 636 11.23 -4.85 -5.24
CA ARG A 636 10.52 -3.69 -4.72
C ARG A 636 9.74 -4.05 -3.47
N GLY A 637 9.45 -3.01 -2.68
CA GLY A 637 8.68 -3.12 -1.46
C GLY A 637 9.14 -4.25 -0.54
N THR A 638 8.21 -5.13 -0.19
CA THR A 638 8.38 -6.17 0.84
C THR A 638 8.76 -7.53 0.24
N SER A 639 9.77 -7.55 -0.65
CA SER A 639 10.20 -8.74 -1.40
C SER A 639 9.25 -9.15 -2.54
N SER A 640 8.71 -8.16 -3.27
CA SER A 640 8.07 -8.36 -4.58
C SER A 640 9.10 -8.15 -5.69
N GLN A 641 8.91 -8.78 -6.85
CA GLN A 641 9.82 -8.65 -7.98
C GLN A 641 9.06 -8.82 -9.30
N ASP A 642 9.20 -7.83 -10.18
CA ASP A 642 8.74 -7.90 -11.56
C ASP A 642 9.67 -8.79 -12.39
N GLU A 643 9.24 -9.17 -13.59
CA GLU A 643 10.14 -9.89 -14.49
C GLU A 643 11.44 -9.07 -14.75
N PRO A 644 12.61 -9.72 -14.86
CA PRO A 644 13.88 -9.04 -15.09
C PRO A 644 14.05 -8.62 -16.56
N LEU A 645 13.09 -7.85 -17.06
CA LEU A 645 13.01 -7.34 -18.41
C LEU A 645 12.49 -5.91 -18.40
N LEU A 646 13.19 -5.02 -19.12
CA LEU A 646 12.80 -3.63 -19.20
C LEU A 646 11.74 -3.43 -20.27
N HIS A 647 10.74 -2.62 -19.98
CA HIS A 647 9.64 -2.29 -20.88
C HIS A 647 9.62 -0.79 -21.18
N PHE A 648 9.39 -0.46 -22.45
CA PHE A 648 9.31 0.91 -22.95
C PHE A 648 8.11 0.99 -23.90
N GLY A 649 7.08 1.76 -23.52
CA GLY A 649 6.09 2.25 -24.46
C GLY A 649 6.70 3.26 -25.41
N LEU A 650 6.29 3.19 -26.66
CA LEU A 650 6.75 4.04 -27.75
C LEU A 650 5.59 4.90 -28.31
N GLY A 651 4.40 4.78 -27.74
CA GLY A 651 3.17 5.39 -28.24
C GLY A 651 2.93 4.99 -29.70
N ASP A 652 2.72 5.98 -30.55
CA ASP A 652 2.51 5.81 -31.99
C ASP A 652 3.78 5.51 -32.80
N TYR A 653 4.96 5.44 -32.18
CA TYR A 653 6.23 5.31 -32.89
C TYR A 653 6.52 3.87 -33.34
N PHE A 654 6.39 3.62 -34.64
CA PHE A 654 6.72 2.34 -35.28
C PHE A 654 8.03 2.37 -36.08
N GLY A 655 9.13 2.79 -35.44
CA GLY A 655 10.45 2.88 -36.06
C GLY A 655 11.52 2.01 -35.40
N ARG A 656 12.79 2.32 -35.67
CA ARG A 656 13.92 1.77 -34.89
C ARG A 656 14.26 2.69 -33.72
N CYS A 657 14.69 2.09 -32.61
CA CYS A 657 15.13 2.85 -31.45
C CYS A 657 16.63 2.65 -31.22
N GLU A 658 17.33 3.69 -30.83
CA GLU A 658 18.68 3.65 -30.34
C GLU A 658 18.67 3.23 -28.87
N VAL A 659 19.35 2.15 -28.52
CA VAL A 659 19.42 1.63 -27.15
C VAL A 659 20.83 1.81 -26.58
N GLU A 660 20.96 2.62 -25.53
CA GLU A 660 22.17 2.79 -24.71
C GLU A 660 22.03 2.03 -23.39
N VAL A 661 23.07 1.30 -22.98
CA VAL A 661 23.11 0.60 -21.68
C VAL A 661 24.32 1.07 -20.87
N ARG A 662 24.04 1.46 -19.62
CA ARG A 662 25.03 1.73 -18.57
C ARG A 662 24.92 0.61 -17.54
N TRP A 663 25.93 -0.26 -17.50
CA TRP A 663 25.96 -1.35 -16.52
C TRP A 663 26.57 -0.86 -15.20
N PRO A 664 26.18 -1.45 -14.05
CA PRO A 664 26.81 -1.18 -12.76
C PRO A 664 28.34 -1.28 -12.86
N GLY A 665 29.03 -0.38 -12.14
CA GLY A 665 30.49 -0.31 -12.08
C GLY A 665 31.22 -0.02 -13.42
N SER A 666 30.51 0.29 -14.52
CA SER A 666 31.13 0.42 -15.85
C SER A 666 30.73 1.71 -16.59
N LYS A 667 31.58 2.15 -17.54
CA LYS A 667 31.24 3.26 -18.44
C LYS A 667 30.31 2.81 -19.56
N LYS A 668 29.31 3.64 -19.87
CA LYS A 668 28.31 3.55 -20.96
C LYS A 668 28.84 2.85 -22.22
N VAL A 669 28.32 1.68 -22.59
CA VAL A 669 28.55 1.10 -23.92
C VAL A 669 27.46 0.10 -24.29
N THR A 670 26.62 0.47 -25.24
CA THR A 670 26.13 -0.33 -26.38
C THR A 670 25.25 0.62 -27.19
N ASN A 671 25.34 0.62 -28.52
CA ASN A 671 24.44 1.42 -29.37
C ASN A 671 23.94 0.52 -30.50
N LYS A 672 22.63 0.23 -30.46
CA LYS A 672 21.95 -0.75 -31.32
C LYS A 672 20.62 -0.16 -31.74
N ARG A 673 20.12 -0.61 -32.90
CA ARG A 673 18.90 -0.09 -33.53
C ARG A 673 17.81 -1.17 -33.72
N PRO A 674 17.30 -1.81 -32.63
CA PRO A 674 16.15 -2.70 -32.73
C PRO A 674 14.91 -1.96 -33.26
N LYS A 675 13.95 -2.73 -33.78
CA LYS A 675 12.66 -2.19 -34.23
C LYS A 675 11.67 -2.21 -33.06
N ALA A 676 10.71 -1.29 -33.06
CA ALA A 676 9.49 -1.39 -32.27
C ALA A 676 8.81 -2.77 -32.45
N ASP A 677 8.03 -3.15 -31.44
CA ASP A 677 7.31 -4.42 -31.25
C ASP A 677 8.25 -5.62 -31.23
N THR A 678 9.35 -5.50 -30.49
CA THR A 678 10.31 -6.60 -30.31
C THR A 678 10.82 -6.70 -28.89
N VAL A 679 11.21 -7.92 -28.51
CA VAL A 679 12.09 -8.18 -27.37
C VAL A 679 13.53 -8.22 -27.87
N TYR A 680 14.38 -7.33 -27.37
CA TYR A 680 15.76 -7.18 -27.80
C TYR A 680 16.75 -7.49 -26.66
N THR A 681 17.66 -8.44 -26.88
CA THR A 681 18.70 -8.77 -25.90
C THR A 681 20.00 -8.01 -26.16
N VAL A 682 20.44 -7.20 -25.19
CA VAL A 682 21.76 -6.59 -25.15
C VAL A 682 22.73 -7.50 -24.40
N LYS A 683 23.90 -7.75 -24.99
CA LYS A 683 24.95 -8.58 -24.38
C LYS A 683 26.16 -7.73 -24.00
N LYS A 684 26.63 -7.85 -22.76
CA LYS A 684 27.86 -7.22 -22.24
C LYS A 684 29.13 -7.88 -22.80
#